data_AF-A0AAV3JQW4-F1
#
_entry.id   AF-A0AAV3JQW4-F1
#
_cell.length_a   1.000
_cell.length_b   1.000
_cell.length_c   1.000
_cell.angle_alpha   90.00
_cell.angle_beta   90.00
_cell.angle_gamma   90.00
#
_symmetry.space_group_name_H-M   'P 1'
#
loop_
_entity.id
_entity.type
_entity.pdbx_description
1 polymer ?
#
loop_
_entity_poly.entity_id
_entity_poly.type
_entity_poly.pdbx_seq_one_letter_code
_entity_poly.pdbx_strand_id
1 'polypeptide(L)'
;ALERSHSINDFSKQLELSAKNSQFTNNTLKIIEELNNGVKQASEELKEKAFDLQHAITPLKEFGKNYPEFALKPKEALEKLLQEKNGQVAGAAFRDDLGGIDFVWGNKDHGLEHILKKREKQYTRLGLNAEQIKERTDELIKEIPNILQKGFKQEDKPGYAVITLNNSKVILSKFKGDNELKNHYMITSFERDEKALRELDTIATLSNDYRDGINYSISNLNEPNLTPKPLTNQEELLENPPKTTQTPLSPLEQANAEKLAKLESERLESEKEFTRLKEQEIARKEALKKKLEHERGNAGNIESATKIEVGEDIPTHTQAQIPKSRVRLNEREIYDLNYAIVKAKDLKPSFTTGGTQKRTDMNEEQIKSIAQNFDPKKIFGSGGFEDLPIILHDGQVIAGNHRIQGMLNFTPKSRFAYEKAVKEYYHIDLKPDELLVRIPNKRLNNTEINNLAASSNQGRFNSESDHAIAVLSHYEPKLKELEKQLNADSVYSLKNMVAKNLNFDKATHPNVGDSNLSLLMFNMPRTKTQGIELLNRWQKEFTNDIKSYEKVKKMFVDNAGSFHNLIHDMSFPNVSLNAYLSDIMDRSFANLKNYQTTSESLKDLSEKFYKTNSLEMFEKSDQGASDISEILGASVARFARFDDPSKALFEALRSDNIKKGLKEFKIADVTKDMFDPNSKEFKDIDIYDFTHYLLMVNREPNENNPTLKRLIEAIKDMQKESETKA
;
A
#
# COMPACT_ATOMS: atom_id res chain seq x y z
N ALA A 1 4.89 -30.25 -24.82
CA ALA A 1 3.68 -29.92 -25.60
C ALA A 1 3.61 -28.43 -25.93
N LEU A 2 3.69 -27.53 -24.94
CA LEU A 2 3.53 -26.07 -25.12
C LEU A 2 4.53 -25.47 -26.13
N GLU A 3 5.81 -25.76 -25.97
CA GLU A 3 6.89 -25.26 -26.83
C GLU A 3 6.83 -25.75 -28.30
N ARG A 4 6.01 -26.76 -28.58
CA ARG A 4 5.93 -27.42 -29.90
C ARG A 4 4.58 -27.20 -30.58
N SER A 5 3.76 -26.30 -30.06
CA SER A 5 2.39 -26.11 -30.51
C SER A 5 2.17 -24.69 -30.99
N HIS A 6 1.55 -24.54 -32.16
CA HIS A 6 1.29 -23.24 -32.79
C HIS A 6 -0.18 -22.80 -32.64
N SER A 7 -1.02 -23.64 -32.04
CA SER A 7 -2.41 -23.34 -31.70
C SER A 7 -2.83 -24.06 -30.42
N ILE A 8 -3.91 -23.60 -29.77
CA ILE A 8 -4.50 -24.27 -28.60
C ILE A 8 -4.89 -25.71 -28.95
N ASN A 9 -5.39 -25.93 -30.17
CA ASN A 9 -5.81 -27.25 -30.63
C ASN A 9 -4.60 -28.18 -30.86
N ASP A 10 -3.48 -27.64 -31.34
CA ASP A 10 -2.23 -28.39 -31.46
C ASP A 10 -1.63 -28.69 -30.08
N PHE A 11 -1.74 -27.76 -29.14
CA PHE A 11 -1.30 -27.95 -27.76
C PHE A 11 -2.03 -29.12 -27.10
N SER A 12 -3.37 -29.14 -27.15
CA SER A 12 -4.16 -30.23 -26.59
C SER A 12 -3.82 -31.58 -27.23
N LYS A 13 -3.67 -31.62 -28.56
CA LYS A 13 -3.26 -32.84 -29.27
C LYS A 13 -1.86 -33.30 -28.87
N GLN A 14 -0.88 -32.39 -28.82
CA GLN A 14 0.50 -32.71 -28.46
C GLN A 14 0.62 -33.12 -26.99
N LEU A 15 -0.20 -32.54 -26.10
CA LEU A 15 -0.27 -32.91 -24.70
C LEU A 15 -0.88 -34.30 -24.52
N GLU A 16 -1.99 -34.61 -25.20
CA GLU A 16 -2.59 -35.95 -25.21
C GLU A 16 -1.64 -37.02 -25.79
N LEU A 17 -0.95 -36.71 -26.89
CA LEU A 17 0.07 -37.59 -27.49
C LEU A 17 1.26 -37.81 -26.55
N SER A 18 1.74 -36.75 -25.90
CA SER A 18 2.83 -36.85 -24.92
C SER A 18 2.42 -37.64 -23.68
N ALA A 19 1.17 -37.51 -23.24
CA ALA A 19 0.60 -38.25 -22.12
C ALA A 19 0.45 -39.75 -22.42
N LYS A 20 0.01 -40.11 -23.64
CA LYS A 20 -0.10 -41.51 -24.08
C LYS A 20 1.24 -42.21 -24.27
N ASN A 21 2.27 -41.48 -24.69
CA ASN A 21 3.60 -42.02 -24.99
C ASN A 21 4.54 -42.08 -23.76
N SER A 22 4.09 -41.62 -22.59
CA SER A 22 4.91 -41.52 -21.39
C SER A 22 4.34 -42.37 -20.25
N GLN A 23 5.21 -42.94 -19.40
CA GLN A 23 4.79 -43.64 -18.20
C GLN A 23 4.61 -42.66 -17.04
N PHE A 24 3.46 -41.98 -17.01
CA PHE A 24 3.12 -41.03 -15.95
C PHE A 24 2.36 -41.70 -14.79
N THR A 25 2.49 -41.13 -13.59
CA THR A 25 1.70 -41.56 -12.42
C THR A 25 0.22 -41.21 -12.59
N ASN A 26 -0.68 -41.92 -11.90
CA ASN A 26 -2.12 -41.65 -11.95
C ASN A 26 -2.48 -40.19 -11.57
N ASN A 27 -1.74 -39.59 -10.63
CA ASN A 27 -1.94 -38.19 -10.26
C ASN A 27 -1.51 -37.23 -11.38
N THR A 28 -0.41 -37.53 -12.07
CA THR A 28 0.04 -36.74 -13.23
C THR A 28 -0.95 -36.86 -14.39
N LEU A 29 -1.51 -38.04 -14.65
CA LEU A 29 -2.55 -38.23 -15.67
C LEU A 29 -3.82 -37.43 -15.34
N LYS A 30 -4.22 -37.40 -14.07
CA LYS A 30 -5.37 -36.59 -13.60
C LYS A 30 -5.13 -35.09 -13.78
N ILE A 31 -3.94 -34.59 -13.45
CA ILE A 31 -3.56 -33.18 -13.69
C ILE A 31 -3.56 -32.85 -15.19
N ILE A 32 -3.07 -33.76 -16.04
CA ILE A 32 -3.11 -33.60 -17.50
C ILE A 32 -4.55 -33.57 -18.01
N GLU A 33 -5.44 -34.40 -17.45
CA GLU A 33 -6.87 -34.40 -17.77
C GLU A 33 -7.56 -33.10 -17.34
N GLU A 34 -7.31 -32.62 -16.12
CA GLU A 34 -7.80 -31.34 -15.60
C GLU A 34 -7.30 -30.16 -16.44
N LEU A 35 -6.02 -30.15 -16.84
CA LEU A 35 -5.45 -29.16 -17.76
C LEU A 35 -6.13 -29.20 -19.12
N ASN A 36 -6.32 -30.38 -19.71
CA ASN A 36 -7.01 -30.51 -21.00
C ASN A 36 -8.47 -30.03 -20.92
N ASN A 37 -9.15 -30.31 -19.81
CA ASN A 37 -10.52 -29.85 -19.60
C ASN A 37 -10.58 -28.33 -19.38
N GLY A 38 -9.66 -27.76 -18.61
CA GLY A 38 -9.53 -26.31 -18.43
C GLY A 38 -9.20 -25.57 -19.73
N VAL A 39 -8.32 -26.14 -20.57
CA VAL A 39 -8.01 -25.60 -21.90
C VAL A 39 -9.20 -25.69 -22.85
N LYS A 40 -9.97 -26.78 -22.80
CA LYS A 40 -11.22 -26.91 -23.56
C LYS A 40 -12.24 -25.87 -23.12
N GLN A 41 -12.44 -25.72 -21.80
CA GLN A 41 -13.37 -24.73 -21.26
C GLN A 41 -12.97 -23.30 -21.63
N ALA A 42 -11.69 -22.93 -21.43
CA ALA A 42 -11.18 -21.62 -21.84
C ALA A 42 -11.31 -21.40 -23.35
N SER A 43 -11.11 -22.44 -24.17
CA SER A 43 -11.32 -22.34 -25.61
C SER A 43 -12.79 -22.13 -25.98
N GLU A 44 -13.74 -22.73 -25.27
CA GLU A 44 -15.17 -22.51 -25.50
C GLU A 44 -15.60 -21.11 -25.03
N GLU A 45 -15.12 -20.66 -23.86
CA GLU A 45 -15.36 -19.30 -23.37
C GLU A 45 -14.78 -18.23 -24.31
N LEU A 46 -13.59 -18.47 -24.88
CA LEU A 46 -12.98 -17.58 -25.88
C LEU A 46 -13.75 -17.58 -27.20
N LYS A 47 -14.29 -18.73 -27.63
CA LYS A 47 -15.16 -18.81 -28.81
C LYS A 47 -16.47 -18.06 -28.58
N GLU A 48 -17.07 -18.20 -27.40
CA GLU A 48 -18.29 -17.50 -27.01
C GLU A 48 -18.05 -15.98 -26.99
N LYS A 49 -16.98 -15.52 -26.34
CA LYS A 49 -16.60 -14.09 -26.34
C LYS A 49 -16.25 -13.55 -27.73
N ALA A 50 -15.55 -14.34 -28.55
CA ALA A 50 -15.24 -13.95 -29.93
C ALA A 50 -16.52 -13.86 -30.79
N PHE A 51 -17.46 -14.78 -30.57
CA PHE A 51 -18.77 -14.77 -31.21
C PHE A 51 -19.61 -13.57 -30.75
N ASP A 52 -19.63 -13.27 -29.46
CA ASP A 52 -20.32 -12.10 -28.90
C ASP A 52 -19.73 -10.80 -29.41
N LEU A 53 -18.40 -10.70 -29.48
CA LEU A 53 -17.72 -9.54 -30.04
C LEU A 53 -17.97 -9.40 -31.55
N GLN A 54 -17.99 -10.50 -32.30
CA GLN A 54 -18.33 -10.52 -33.72
C GLN A 54 -19.76 -10.06 -33.95
N HIS A 55 -20.70 -10.48 -33.10
CA HIS A 55 -22.08 -9.99 -33.13
C HIS A 55 -22.11 -8.50 -32.79
N ALA A 56 -21.46 -8.08 -31.71
CA ALA A 56 -21.42 -6.70 -31.22
C ALA A 56 -20.87 -5.67 -32.23
N ILE A 57 -20.07 -6.07 -33.21
CA ILE A 57 -19.55 -5.20 -34.29
C ILE A 57 -20.27 -5.38 -35.63
N THR A 58 -21.31 -6.22 -35.68
CA THR A 58 -22.08 -6.45 -36.91
C THR A 58 -22.93 -5.22 -37.22
N PRO A 59 -22.80 -4.63 -38.42
CA PRO A 59 -23.50 -3.40 -38.73
C PRO A 59 -25.00 -3.58 -38.90
N LEU A 60 -25.76 -2.68 -38.27
CA LEU A 60 -27.20 -2.58 -38.46
C LEU A 60 -27.48 -1.88 -39.81
N LYS A 61 -27.83 -2.64 -40.85
CA LYS A 61 -27.98 -2.15 -42.25
C LYS A 61 -28.80 -0.87 -42.41
N GLU A 62 -29.71 -0.64 -41.47
CA GLU A 62 -30.72 0.39 -41.49
C GLU A 62 -30.20 1.79 -41.11
N PHE A 63 -28.96 1.91 -40.64
CA PHE A 63 -28.30 3.19 -40.36
C PHE A 63 -27.35 3.62 -41.47
N GLY A 64 -27.39 2.94 -42.62
CA GLY A 64 -26.60 3.31 -43.80
C GLY A 64 -25.16 2.80 -43.73
N LYS A 65 -24.22 3.61 -44.21
CA LYS A 65 -22.80 3.24 -44.28
C LYS A 65 -22.24 3.00 -42.88
N ASN A 66 -21.64 1.82 -42.68
CA ASN A 66 -20.86 1.53 -41.48
C ASN A 66 -19.41 1.97 -41.67
N TYR A 67 -18.80 2.51 -40.63
CA TYR A 67 -17.36 2.82 -40.59
C TYR A 67 -16.64 1.86 -39.63
N PRO A 68 -16.41 0.60 -40.04
CA PRO A 68 -15.87 -0.46 -39.18
C PRO A 68 -14.46 -0.16 -38.65
N GLU A 69 -13.69 0.71 -39.31
CA GLU A 69 -12.33 1.11 -38.91
C GLU A 69 -12.28 1.85 -37.55
N PHE A 70 -13.45 2.33 -37.07
CA PHE A 70 -13.63 3.01 -35.79
C PHE A 70 -14.37 2.16 -34.73
N ALA A 71 -14.61 0.88 -34.98
CA ALA A 71 -15.16 -0.02 -33.96
C ALA A 71 -14.22 -0.09 -32.74
N LEU A 72 -14.80 -0.16 -31.53
CA LEU A 72 -14.12 -0.10 -30.23
C LEU A 72 -13.27 1.16 -29.97
N LYS A 73 -13.43 2.19 -30.80
CA LYS A 73 -12.77 3.49 -30.69
C LYS A 73 -13.83 4.58 -30.50
N PRO A 74 -14.44 4.70 -29.32
CA PRO A 74 -15.65 5.50 -29.16
C PRO A 74 -15.44 7.00 -29.41
N LYS A 75 -14.24 7.54 -29.20
CA LYS A 75 -13.94 8.96 -29.49
C LYS A 75 -13.85 9.21 -30.99
N GLU A 76 -13.11 8.38 -31.69
CA GLU A 76 -12.87 8.47 -33.12
C GLU A 76 -14.15 8.11 -33.91
N ALA A 77 -14.93 7.15 -33.42
CA ALA A 77 -16.25 6.80 -33.94
C ALA A 77 -17.22 7.98 -33.88
N LEU A 78 -17.22 8.69 -32.75
CA LEU A 78 -18.03 9.88 -32.56
C LEU A 78 -17.62 11.00 -33.51
N GLU A 79 -16.32 11.32 -33.56
CA GLU A 79 -15.77 12.35 -34.45
C GLU A 79 -16.06 12.04 -35.91
N LYS A 80 -15.93 10.77 -36.31
CA LYS A 80 -16.25 10.34 -37.66
C LYS A 80 -17.71 10.58 -38.01
N LEU A 81 -18.63 10.23 -37.13
CA LEU A 81 -20.06 10.42 -37.37
C LEU A 81 -20.45 11.90 -37.36
N LEU A 82 -19.82 12.73 -36.53
CA LEU A 82 -20.01 14.19 -36.55
C LEU A 82 -19.51 14.82 -37.86
N GLN A 83 -18.42 14.29 -38.44
CA GLN A 83 -17.88 14.73 -39.72
C GLN A 83 -18.80 14.34 -40.89
N GLU A 84 -19.20 13.07 -40.97
CA GLU A 84 -19.97 12.53 -42.09
C GLU A 84 -21.46 12.87 -42.03
N LYS A 85 -21.99 13.12 -40.81
CA LYS A 85 -23.40 13.40 -40.53
C LYS A 85 -24.36 12.38 -41.16
N ASN A 86 -23.92 11.14 -41.23
CA ASN A 86 -24.66 9.99 -41.74
C ASN A 86 -23.99 8.70 -41.23
N GLY A 87 -24.67 7.56 -41.42
CA GLY A 87 -24.05 6.27 -41.17
C GLY A 87 -24.07 5.84 -39.70
N GLN A 88 -23.22 4.87 -39.40
CA GLN A 88 -23.01 4.31 -38.06
C GLN A 88 -21.58 3.83 -37.86
N VAL A 89 -21.24 3.59 -36.60
CA VAL A 89 -20.13 2.76 -36.19
C VAL A 89 -20.69 1.68 -35.28
N ALA A 90 -20.84 0.48 -35.83
CA ALA A 90 -21.28 -0.68 -35.07
C ALA A 90 -20.21 -1.13 -34.07
N GLY A 91 -20.60 -1.39 -32.83
CA GLY A 91 -19.68 -1.69 -31.74
C GLY A 91 -18.66 -0.57 -31.49
N ALA A 92 -19.06 0.70 -31.64
CA ALA A 92 -18.22 1.86 -31.35
C ALA A 92 -17.65 1.82 -29.92
N ALA A 93 -18.42 1.31 -28.97
CA ALA A 93 -17.96 0.91 -27.66
C ALA A 93 -18.40 -0.52 -27.33
N PHE A 94 -17.78 -1.13 -26.33
CA PHE A 94 -18.17 -2.43 -25.79
C PHE A 94 -18.13 -2.38 -24.27
N ARG A 95 -19.11 -3.00 -23.61
CA ARG A 95 -19.10 -3.21 -22.16
C ARG A 95 -19.60 -4.60 -21.83
N ASP A 96 -18.95 -5.29 -20.91
CA ASP A 96 -19.31 -6.66 -20.51
C ASP A 96 -20.75 -6.75 -19.96
N ASP A 97 -21.28 -5.66 -19.38
CA ASP A 97 -22.63 -5.59 -18.80
C ASP A 97 -23.75 -5.19 -19.79
N LEU A 98 -23.40 -4.91 -21.06
CA LEU A 98 -24.33 -4.44 -22.10
C LEU A 98 -24.14 -5.11 -23.48
N GLY A 99 -22.91 -5.52 -23.83
CA GLY A 99 -22.53 -5.94 -25.18
C GLY A 99 -22.02 -4.77 -26.03
N GLY A 100 -22.20 -4.88 -27.35
CA GLY A 100 -21.82 -3.85 -28.32
C GLY A 100 -22.68 -2.60 -28.19
N ILE A 101 -22.07 -1.43 -28.25
CA ILE A 101 -22.77 -0.15 -28.25
C ILE A 101 -22.49 0.54 -29.58
N ASP A 102 -23.55 0.71 -30.36
CA ASP A 102 -23.51 1.32 -31.68
C ASP A 102 -23.69 2.83 -31.58
N PHE A 103 -22.80 3.55 -32.25
CA PHE A 103 -22.98 4.97 -32.45
C PHE A 103 -23.65 5.13 -33.81
N VAL A 104 -24.84 5.70 -33.83
CA VAL A 104 -25.58 5.92 -35.07
C VAL A 104 -25.79 7.41 -35.26
N TRP A 105 -25.71 7.88 -36.51
CA TRP A 105 -26.12 9.24 -36.80
C TRP A 105 -27.61 9.44 -36.47
N GLY A 106 -28.44 8.48 -36.87
CA GLY A 106 -29.85 8.44 -36.53
C GLY A 106 -30.69 9.49 -37.26
N ASN A 107 -31.75 9.95 -36.59
CA ASN A 107 -32.72 10.90 -37.13
C ASN A 107 -33.25 11.83 -36.02
N LYS A 108 -34.38 12.52 -36.27
CA LYS A 108 -34.99 13.43 -35.29
C LYS A 108 -35.46 12.76 -33.99
N ASP A 109 -35.60 11.44 -33.94
CA ASP A 109 -36.19 10.68 -32.83
C ASP A 109 -35.13 9.89 -32.02
N HIS A 110 -33.97 9.58 -32.60
CA HIS A 110 -32.87 8.85 -31.93
C HIS A 110 -31.51 9.08 -32.62
N GLY A 111 -30.41 8.73 -31.95
CA GLY A 111 -29.05 8.88 -32.47
C GLY A 111 -28.42 10.24 -32.21
N LEU A 112 -27.23 10.46 -32.77
CA LEU A 112 -26.46 11.69 -32.59
C LEU A 112 -27.19 12.93 -33.13
N GLU A 113 -27.93 12.80 -34.25
CA GLU A 113 -28.72 13.91 -34.81
C GLU A 113 -29.81 14.39 -33.83
N HIS A 114 -30.50 13.46 -33.16
CA HIS A 114 -31.48 13.78 -32.14
C HIS A 114 -30.85 14.51 -30.95
N ILE A 115 -29.71 14.01 -30.47
CA ILE A 115 -28.97 14.59 -29.34
C ILE A 115 -28.57 16.02 -29.67
N LEU A 116 -27.92 16.25 -30.82
CA LEU A 116 -27.52 17.57 -31.31
C LEU A 116 -28.69 18.54 -31.32
N LYS A 117 -29.80 18.19 -32.00
CA LYS A 117 -30.99 19.05 -32.12
C LYS A 117 -31.64 19.35 -30.77
N LYS A 118 -31.65 18.40 -29.83
CA LYS A 118 -32.22 18.61 -28.48
C LYS A 118 -31.37 19.62 -27.70
N ARG A 119 -30.04 19.54 -27.79
CA ARG A 119 -29.10 20.45 -27.10
C ARG A 119 -29.11 21.85 -27.72
N GLU A 120 -29.10 21.95 -29.06
CA GLU A 120 -29.22 23.23 -29.76
C GLU A 120 -30.50 23.99 -29.36
N LYS A 121 -31.65 23.29 -29.33
CA LYS A 121 -32.93 23.88 -28.88
C LYS A 121 -32.90 24.30 -27.42
N GLN A 122 -32.24 23.53 -26.56
CA GLN A 122 -32.12 23.86 -25.14
C GLN A 122 -31.27 25.12 -24.93
N TYR A 123 -30.11 25.21 -25.58
CA TYR A 123 -29.26 26.40 -25.50
C TYR A 123 -29.87 27.64 -26.17
N THR A 124 -30.64 27.45 -27.24
CA THR A 124 -31.44 28.54 -27.85
C THR A 124 -32.43 29.13 -26.83
N ARG A 125 -33.12 28.30 -26.04
CA ARG A 125 -34.04 28.76 -24.99
C ARG A 125 -33.33 29.47 -23.83
N LEU A 126 -32.05 29.18 -23.64
CA LEU A 126 -31.19 29.84 -22.65
C LEU A 126 -30.59 31.15 -23.17
N GLY A 127 -30.89 31.56 -24.40
CA GLY A 127 -30.49 32.87 -24.95
C GLY A 127 -29.07 32.93 -25.53
N LEU A 128 -28.43 31.78 -25.77
CA LEU A 128 -27.11 31.73 -26.39
C LEU A 128 -27.17 32.09 -27.88
N ASN A 129 -26.07 32.65 -28.40
CA ASN A 129 -25.93 32.90 -29.83
C ASN A 129 -25.50 31.63 -30.60
N ALA A 130 -25.58 31.67 -31.93
CA ALA A 130 -25.34 30.49 -32.77
C ALA A 130 -23.93 29.88 -32.63
N GLU A 131 -22.90 30.71 -32.43
CA GLU A 131 -21.51 30.25 -32.27
C GLU A 131 -21.32 29.54 -30.92
N GLN A 132 -21.84 30.14 -29.85
CA GLN A 132 -21.82 29.57 -28.49
C GLN A 132 -22.60 28.26 -28.41
N ILE A 133 -23.75 28.17 -29.10
CA ILE A 133 -24.54 26.94 -29.15
C ILE A 133 -23.72 25.81 -29.79
N LYS A 134 -23.04 26.10 -30.90
CA LYS A 134 -22.24 25.11 -31.63
C LYS A 134 -21.07 24.62 -30.76
N GLU A 135 -20.28 25.53 -30.22
CA GLU A 135 -19.11 25.21 -29.38
C GLU A 135 -19.50 24.38 -28.16
N ARG A 136 -20.52 24.80 -27.40
CA ARG A 136 -20.99 24.07 -26.22
C ARG A 136 -21.58 22.71 -26.55
N THR A 137 -22.27 22.59 -27.69
CA THR A 137 -22.83 21.31 -28.13
C THR A 137 -21.72 20.33 -28.53
N ASP A 138 -20.68 20.81 -29.20
CA ASP A 138 -19.52 20.00 -29.61
C ASP A 138 -18.69 19.53 -28.39
N GLU A 139 -18.46 20.39 -27.41
CA GLU A 139 -17.78 20.03 -26.15
C GLU A 139 -18.55 18.97 -25.36
N LEU A 140 -19.86 19.15 -25.25
CA LEU A 140 -20.72 18.28 -24.46
C LEU A 140 -20.79 16.86 -25.04
N ILE A 141 -20.85 16.74 -26.37
CA ILE A 141 -20.95 15.44 -27.04
C ILE A 141 -19.63 14.64 -26.92
N LYS A 142 -18.48 15.32 -26.82
CA LYS A 142 -17.18 14.68 -26.57
C LYS A 142 -17.09 13.98 -25.20
N GLU A 143 -18.01 14.25 -24.27
CA GLU A 143 -18.08 13.51 -23.00
C GLU A 143 -18.68 12.11 -23.13
N ILE A 144 -19.47 11.84 -24.17
CA ILE A 144 -20.20 10.57 -24.34
C ILE A 144 -19.28 9.34 -24.21
N PRO A 145 -18.11 9.28 -24.89
CA PRO A 145 -17.17 8.17 -24.74
C PRO A 145 -16.69 7.96 -23.29
N ASN A 146 -16.37 9.04 -22.58
CA ASN A 146 -15.90 8.98 -21.20
C ASN A 146 -17.00 8.47 -20.25
N ILE A 147 -18.25 8.88 -20.49
CA ILE A 147 -19.41 8.44 -19.70
C ILE A 147 -19.69 6.96 -19.95
N LEU A 148 -19.63 6.51 -21.20
CA LEU A 148 -19.78 5.09 -21.52
C LEU A 148 -18.67 4.25 -20.90
N GLN A 149 -17.44 4.75 -20.86
CA GLN A 149 -16.30 4.01 -20.29
C GLN A 149 -16.33 3.95 -18.76
N LYS A 150 -16.63 5.07 -18.07
CA LYS A 150 -16.47 5.20 -16.60
C LYS A 150 -17.79 5.29 -15.83
N GLY A 151 -18.91 5.45 -16.50
CA GLY A 151 -20.21 5.67 -15.88
C GLY A 151 -20.86 4.40 -15.35
N PHE A 152 -21.71 4.59 -14.33
CA PHE A 152 -22.48 3.53 -13.68
C PHE A 152 -23.75 3.23 -14.48
N LYS A 153 -24.00 1.94 -14.74
CA LYS A 153 -25.22 1.45 -15.40
C LYS A 153 -26.39 1.45 -14.42
N GLN A 154 -27.50 2.03 -14.83
CA GLN A 154 -28.81 1.89 -14.23
C GLN A 154 -29.77 1.36 -15.30
N GLU A 155 -30.61 0.39 -14.95
CA GLU A 155 -31.70 -0.02 -15.84
C GLU A 155 -32.92 0.84 -15.52
N ASP A 156 -33.34 1.64 -16.50
CA ASP A 156 -34.52 2.52 -16.36
C ASP A 156 -35.80 1.71 -16.62
N LYS A 157 -35.83 0.98 -17.74
CA LYS A 157 -36.92 0.08 -18.16
C LYS A 157 -36.34 -1.09 -18.95
N PRO A 158 -37.06 -2.23 -19.07
CA PRO A 158 -36.58 -3.36 -19.87
C PRO A 158 -36.13 -2.92 -21.27
N GLY A 159 -34.86 -3.19 -21.58
CA GLY A 159 -34.19 -2.81 -22.83
C GLY A 159 -33.75 -1.34 -22.98
N TYR A 160 -33.82 -0.53 -21.93
CA TYR A 160 -33.20 0.79 -21.86
C TYR A 160 -32.15 0.84 -20.74
N ALA A 161 -30.92 1.18 -21.10
CA ALA A 161 -29.82 1.34 -20.14
C ALA A 161 -29.44 2.82 -20.03
N VAL A 162 -29.27 3.30 -18.80
CA VAL A 162 -28.85 4.67 -18.49
C VAL A 162 -27.46 4.60 -17.86
N ILE A 163 -26.49 5.21 -18.52
CA ILE A 163 -25.12 5.30 -18.04
C ILE A 163 -24.91 6.69 -17.45
N THR A 164 -24.75 6.76 -16.13
CA THR A 164 -24.61 8.01 -15.40
C THR A 164 -23.17 8.20 -14.94
N LEU A 165 -22.60 9.39 -15.20
CA LEU A 165 -21.31 9.82 -14.67
C LEU A 165 -21.41 11.30 -14.33
N ASN A 166 -21.14 11.64 -13.07
CA ASN A 166 -21.35 12.98 -12.52
C ASN A 166 -22.80 13.45 -12.77
N ASN A 167 -22.96 14.64 -13.36
CA ASN A 167 -24.26 15.24 -13.66
C ASN A 167 -24.73 14.95 -15.10
N SER A 168 -24.07 14.02 -15.81
CA SER A 168 -24.34 13.64 -17.20
C SER A 168 -24.85 12.19 -17.30
N LYS A 169 -25.75 11.94 -18.24
CA LYS A 169 -26.39 10.64 -18.49
C LYS A 169 -26.41 10.34 -19.99
N VAL A 170 -25.99 9.15 -20.38
CA VAL A 170 -26.19 8.59 -21.73
C VAL A 170 -27.29 7.54 -21.64
N ILE A 171 -28.32 7.68 -22.46
CA ILE A 171 -29.42 6.70 -22.57
C ILE A 171 -29.18 5.86 -23.81
N LEU A 172 -29.25 4.54 -23.61
CA LEU A 172 -29.02 3.51 -24.59
C LEU A 172 -30.29 2.67 -24.75
N SER A 173 -30.61 2.27 -25.97
CA SER A 173 -31.76 1.43 -26.29
C SER A 173 -31.33 0.13 -26.96
N LYS A 174 -31.88 -0.99 -26.48
CA LYS A 174 -31.87 -2.29 -27.17
C LYS A 174 -32.94 -2.37 -28.26
N PHE A 175 -33.77 -1.35 -28.42
CA PHE A 175 -34.85 -1.33 -29.38
C PHE A 175 -34.70 -0.21 -30.39
N LYS A 176 -35.12 -0.50 -31.62
CA LYS A 176 -35.40 0.49 -32.65
C LYS A 176 -36.86 0.35 -33.06
N GLY A 177 -37.71 1.24 -32.57
CA GLY A 177 -39.16 1.03 -32.65
C GLY A 177 -39.53 -0.26 -31.90
N ASP A 178 -40.22 -1.18 -32.58
CA ASP A 178 -40.63 -2.46 -32.01
C ASP A 178 -39.61 -3.60 -32.21
N ASN A 179 -38.48 -3.33 -32.88
CA ASN A 179 -37.48 -4.35 -33.20
C ASN A 179 -36.35 -4.38 -32.15
N GLU A 180 -36.09 -5.55 -31.59
CA GLU A 180 -34.98 -5.79 -30.66
C GLU A 180 -33.65 -5.95 -31.40
N LEU A 181 -32.66 -5.15 -30.99
CA LEU A 181 -31.28 -5.17 -31.43
C LEU A 181 -30.50 -6.17 -30.56
N LYS A 182 -30.56 -7.45 -30.93
CA LYS A 182 -29.89 -8.51 -30.17
C LYS A 182 -28.38 -8.26 -30.05
N ASN A 183 -27.86 -8.25 -28.82
CA ASN A 183 -26.45 -7.99 -28.48
C ASN A 183 -25.92 -6.59 -28.85
N HIS A 184 -26.82 -5.65 -29.18
CA HIS A 184 -26.51 -4.25 -29.45
C HIS A 184 -27.31 -3.31 -28.56
N TYR A 185 -26.67 -2.21 -28.18
CA TYR A 185 -27.31 -1.03 -27.64
C TYR A 185 -27.02 0.15 -28.56
N MET A 186 -28.02 0.97 -28.83
CA MET A 186 -27.87 2.17 -29.63
C MET A 186 -27.96 3.41 -28.73
N ILE A 187 -27.09 4.41 -28.95
CA ILE A 187 -27.24 5.70 -28.29
C ILE A 187 -28.53 6.40 -28.75
N THR A 188 -29.40 6.75 -27.80
CA THR A 188 -30.67 7.43 -28.09
C THR A 188 -30.76 8.83 -27.53
N SER A 189 -30.21 9.08 -26.34
CA SER A 189 -30.24 10.39 -25.70
C SER A 189 -29.00 10.63 -24.87
N PHE A 190 -28.67 11.90 -24.70
CA PHE A 190 -27.65 12.37 -23.78
C PHE A 190 -28.26 13.51 -22.98
N GLU A 191 -28.18 13.47 -21.64
CA GLU A 191 -28.81 14.42 -20.73
C GLU A 191 -27.82 14.92 -19.68
N ARG A 192 -27.94 16.20 -19.30
CA ARG A 192 -27.16 16.79 -18.21
C ARG A 192 -28.10 17.60 -17.31
N ASP A 193 -27.83 17.62 -16.01
CA ASP A 193 -28.63 18.35 -15.02
C ASP A 193 -28.82 19.83 -15.42
N GLU A 194 -30.07 20.32 -15.38
CA GLU A 194 -30.42 21.71 -15.70
C GLU A 194 -29.72 22.73 -14.81
N LYS A 195 -29.42 22.38 -13.55
CA LYS A 195 -28.70 23.27 -12.64
C LYS A 195 -27.23 23.45 -13.05
N ALA A 196 -26.57 22.37 -13.47
CA ALA A 196 -25.21 22.39 -14.00
C ALA A 196 -25.13 23.09 -15.37
N LEU A 197 -26.20 23.03 -16.17
CA LEU A 197 -26.31 23.77 -17.42
C LEU A 197 -26.45 25.28 -17.20
N ARG A 198 -27.09 25.72 -16.10
CA ARG A 198 -27.22 27.14 -15.71
C ARG A 198 -25.97 27.72 -15.00
N GLU A 199 -25.20 26.91 -14.28
CA GLU A 199 -23.94 27.36 -13.65
C GLU A 199 -22.87 27.72 -14.71
N LEU A 200 -22.91 27.09 -15.89
CA LEU A 200 -22.12 27.48 -17.07
C LEU A 200 -22.56 28.81 -17.71
N ASP A 201 -23.74 29.35 -17.37
CA ASP A 201 -24.19 30.67 -17.84
C ASP A 201 -23.69 31.82 -16.96
N THR A 202 -23.27 31.52 -15.72
CA THR A 202 -22.83 32.55 -14.73
C THR A 202 -21.32 32.61 -14.54
N ILE A 203 -20.57 31.60 -14.99
CA ILE A 203 -19.11 31.61 -14.96
C ILE A 203 -18.59 31.73 -16.39
N ALA A 204 -18.32 32.97 -16.81
CA ALA A 204 -17.39 33.22 -17.90
C ALA A 204 -15.99 32.80 -17.44
N THR A 205 -15.69 31.51 -17.56
CA THR A 205 -14.33 30.95 -17.69
C THR A 205 -14.48 29.49 -18.09
N LEU A 206 -13.99 29.19 -19.29
CA LEU A 206 -13.75 27.84 -19.79
C LEU A 206 -13.03 27.02 -18.69
N SER A 207 -13.54 25.82 -18.39
CA SER A 207 -12.86 24.89 -17.49
C SER A 207 -11.53 24.47 -18.13
N ASN A 208 -10.43 24.69 -17.40
CA ASN A 208 -9.07 24.35 -17.81
C ASN A 208 -8.68 22.89 -17.49
N ASP A 209 -9.61 22.01 -17.12
CA ASP A 209 -9.31 20.63 -16.71
C ASP A 209 -9.21 19.63 -17.88
N TYR A 210 -8.64 20.07 -19.01
CA TYR A 210 -8.13 19.17 -20.05
C TYR A 210 -6.80 19.68 -20.60
N ARG A 211 -5.77 19.66 -19.74
CA ARG A 211 -4.38 19.60 -20.15
C ARG A 211 -3.67 18.52 -19.33
N ASP A 212 -3.84 17.27 -19.73
CA ASP A 212 -2.72 16.34 -19.69
C ASP A 212 -2.07 16.36 -21.08
N GLY A 213 -0.77 16.64 -21.07
CA GLY A 213 -0.03 17.13 -22.23
C GLY A 213 0.05 16.15 -23.38
N ILE A 214 -0.43 16.59 -24.55
CA ILE A 214 0.12 16.16 -25.85
C ILE A 214 0.27 17.41 -26.72
N ASN A 215 1.51 17.69 -27.11
CA ASN A 215 1.90 18.74 -28.04
C ASN A 215 1.30 18.44 -29.42
N TYR A 216 0.45 19.34 -29.94
CA TYR A 216 0.29 19.51 -31.38
C TYR A 216 0.41 21.00 -31.71
N SER A 217 1.51 21.34 -32.36
CA SER A 217 1.74 22.66 -32.94
C SER A 217 0.71 22.92 -34.03
N ILE A 218 -0.16 23.91 -33.78
CA ILE A 218 -1.01 24.53 -34.80
C ILE A 218 -0.12 25.49 -35.59
N SER A 219 0.11 25.21 -36.87
CA SER A 219 0.45 26.24 -37.85
C SER A 219 -0.80 26.48 -38.70
N ASN A 220 -1.48 27.60 -38.43
CA ASN A 220 -2.52 28.15 -39.29
C ASN A 220 -1.90 28.69 -40.58
N LEU A 221 -2.65 28.65 -41.69
CA LEU A 221 -3.09 29.85 -42.43
C LEU A 221 -4.04 29.47 -43.59
N ASN A 222 -5.23 30.09 -43.56
CA ASN A 222 -6.20 30.36 -44.64
C ASN A 222 -5.49 30.85 -45.93
N GLU A 223 -5.93 30.72 -47.19
CA GLU A 223 -7.20 30.51 -47.94
C GLU A 223 -6.78 30.48 -49.47
N PRO A 224 -7.63 30.44 -50.52
CA PRO A 224 -8.91 29.74 -50.79
C PRO A 224 -8.88 28.92 -52.12
N ASN A 225 -9.99 28.20 -52.39
CA ASN A 225 -10.31 27.36 -53.56
C ASN A 225 -10.09 27.96 -54.97
N LEU A 226 -9.67 27.13 -55.95
CA LEU A 226 -10.24 27.10 -57.32
C LEU A 226 -10.26 25.69 -57.96
N THR A 227 -11.37 25.48 -58.67
CA THR A 227 -11.97 24.38 -59.47
C THR A 227 -11.12 23.64 -60.55
N PRO A 228 -11.67 22.55 -61.18
CA PRO A 228 -10.96 21.36 -61.67
C PRO A 228 -10.79 21.27 -63.20
N LYS A 229 -9.85 20.42 -63.68
CA LYS A 229 -9.95 19.42 -64.80
C LYS A 229 -8.57 19.03 -65.41
N PRO A 230 -8.48 17.91 -66.18
CA PRO A 230 -7.28 17.07 -66.24
C PRO A 230 -6.59 16.99 -67.62
N LEU A 231 -5.50 16.19 -67.65
CA LEU A 231 -4.86 15.46 -68.77
C LEU A 231 -4.18 16.26 -69.89
N THR A 232 -2.86 16.01 -70.06
CA THR A 232 -2.10 15.71 -71.31
C THR A 232 -0.60 15.95 -71.04
N ASN A 233 0.38 15.35 -71.71
CA ASN A 233 0.66 14.02 -72.25
C ASN A 233 2.18 14.01 -72.59
N GLN A 234 2.73 12.82 -72.86
CA GLN A 234 4.01 12.52 -73.56
C GLN A 234 5.31 12.55 -72.73
N GLU A 235 5.91 11.38 -72.43
CA GLU A 235 6.78 10.50 -73.29
C GLU A 235 8.18 11.13 -73.44
N GLU A 236 9.33 10.47 -73.25
CA GLU A 236 9.77 9.11 -73.62
C GLU A 236 11.16 8.89 -72.94
N LEU A 237 11.52 7.72 -72.38
CA LEU A 237 12.41 6.69 -72.98
C LEU A 237 12.60 5.58 -71.91
N LEU A 238 11.97 4.38 -72.01
CA LEU A 238 12.36 3.16 -72.75
C LEU A 238 13.72 2.53 -72.34
N GLU A 239 13.64 1.42 -71.58
CA GLU A 239 14.05 0.07 -72.02
C GLU A 239 13.36 -1.02 -71.15
N ASN A 240 13.08 -2.18 -71.74
CA ASN A 240 11.99 -3.14 -71.47
C ASN A 240 12.55 -4.59 -71.33
N PRO A 241 11.78 -5.70 -71.14
CA PRO A 241 11.46 -6.42 -69.90
C PRO A 241 11.93 -7.94 -69.95
N PRO A 242 11.39 -8.92 -69.17
CA PRO A 242 10.02 -9.43 -69.38
C PRO A 242 9.20 -9.69 -68.11
N LYS A 243 7.88 -9.62 -68.31
CA LYS A 243 6.78 -9.83 -67.37
C LYS A 243 6.67 -11.28 -66.91
N THR A 244 6.44 -11.47 -65.61
CA THR A 244 5.48 -12.47 -65.11
C THR A 244 4.34 -11.75 -64.41
N THR A 245 3.15 -11.97 -64.95
CA THR A 245 1.84 -11.53 -64.49
C THR A 245 1.63 -11.81 -63.00
N GLN A 246 1.48 -10.76 -62.20
CA GLN A 246 0.71 -10.83 -60.96
C GLN A 246 -0.44 -9.84 -61.08
N THR A 247 -1.64 -10.38 -61.01
CA THR A 247 -2.90 -9.67 -60.76
C THR A 247 -2.71 -8.63 -59.65
N PRO A 248 -3.21 -7.38 -59.81
CA PRO A 248 -3.24 -6.46 -58.69
C PRO A 248 -4.12 -7.07 -57.61
N LEU A 249 -3.53 -7.36 -56.44
CA LEU A 249 -4.23 -7.86 -55.27
C LEU A 249 -5.45 -6.97 -55.01
N SER A 250 -6.60 -7.59 -54.77
CA SER A 250 -7.83 -6.87 -54.47
C SER A 250 -7.64 -6.02 -53.20
N PRO A 251 -8.38 -4.91 -53.01
CA PRO A 251 -8.34 -4.10 -51.79
C PRO A 251 -8.53 -4.93 -50.49
N LEU A 252 -9.17 -6.09 -50.59
CA LEU A 252 -9.36 -7.05 -49.50
C LEU A 252 -8.06 -7.75 -49.09
N GLU A 253 -7.17 -8.03 -50.04
CA GLU A 253 -5.89 -8.71 -49.78
C GLU A 253 -4.84 -7.73 -49.20
N GLN A 254 -4.86 -6.46 -49.61
CA GLN A 254 -4.08 -5.40 -48.94
C GLN A 254 -4.57 -5.13 -47.51
N ALA A 255 -5.89 -5.05 -47.31
CA ALA A 255 -6.46 -4.89 -45.96
C ALA A 255 -6.15 -6.08 -45.04
N ASN A 256 -6.11 -7.30 -45.58
CA ASN A 256 -5.70 -8.50 -44.82
C ASN A 256 -4.21 -8.47 -44.46
N ALA A 257 -3.34 -8.02 -45.36
CA ALA A 257 -1.91 -7.88 -45.10
C ALA A 257 -1.62 -6.80 -44.04
N GLU A 258 -2.29 -5.64 -44.12
CA GLU A 258 -2.18 -4.57 -43.13
C GLU A 258 -2.75 -4.97 -41.76
N LYS A 259 -3.86 -5.72 -41.74
CA LYS A 259 -4.42 -6.29 -40.51
C LYS A 259 -3.47 -7.30 -39.87
N LEU A 260 -2.79 -8.13 -40.66
CA LEU A 260 -1.80 -9.10 -40.16
C LEU A 260 -0.57 -8.38 -39.57
N ALA A 261 -0.06 -7.36 -40.27
CA ALA A 261 1.06 -6.55 -39.82
C ALA A 261 0.74 -5.77 -38.52
N LYS A 262 -0.49 -5.28 -38.38
CA LYS A 262 -0.96 -4.59 -37.17
C LYS A 262 -1.14 -5.57 -35.99
N LEU A 263 -1.66 -6.78 -36.25
CA LEU A 263 -1.75 -7.82 -35.22
C LEU A 263 -0.34 -8.23 -34.73
N GLU A 264 0.61 -8.31 -35.65
CA GLU A 264 2.00 -8.64 -35.33
C GLU A 264 2.69 -7.51 -34.55
N SER A 265 2.43 -6.24 -34.86
CA SER A 265 2.94 -5.11 -34.09
C SER A 265 2.32 -5.01 -32.70
N GLU A 266 1.00 -5.21 -32.58
CA GLU A 266 0.29 -5.24 -31.29
C GLU A 266 0.74 -6.42 -30.42
N ARG A 267 1.02 -7.58 -31.04
CA ARG A 267 1.62 -8.73 -30.35
C ARG A 267 3.03 -8.40 -29.85
N LEU A 268 3.86 -7.76 -30.67
CA LEU A 268 5.22 -7.37 -30.28
C LEU A 268 5.22 -6.32 -29.16
N GLU A 269 4.27 -5.38 -29.20
CA GLU A 269 4.12 -4.33 -28.19
C GLU A 269 3.60 -4.88 -26.86
N SER A 270 2.60 -5.77 -26.90
CA SER A 270 2.12 -6.49 -25.71
C SER A 270 3.16 -7.45 -25.13
N GLU A 271 3.98 -8.10 -25.96
CA GLU A 271 5.09 -8.96 -25.51
C GLU A 271 6.21 -8.15 -24.84
N LYS A 272 6.54 -6.97 -25.39
CA LYS A 272 7.47 -6.03 -24.77
C LYS A 272 6.95 -5.47 -23.45
N GLU A 273 5.68 -5.10 -23.40
CA GLU A 273 5.05 -4.57 -22.19
C GLU A 273 4.95 -5.64 -21.10
N PHE A 274 4.56 -6.87 -21.45
CA PHE A 274 4.58 -8.01 -20.54
C PHE A 274 5.98 -8.28 -19.98
N THR A 275 7.01 -8.20 -20.83
CA THR A 275 8.40 -8.39 -20.40
C THR A 275 8.86 -7.28 -19.46
N ARG A 276 8.55 -6.01 -19.78
CA ARG A 276 8.84 -4.85 -18.94
C ARG A 276 8.21 -4.96 -17.56
N LEU A 277 6.93 -5.34 -17.51
CA LEU A 277 6.21 -5.54 -16.25
C LEU A 277 6.83 -6.70 -15.46
N LYS A 278 7.06 -7.85 -16.09
CA LYS A 278 7.72 -9.01 -15.46
C LYS A 278 9.09 -8.66 -14.86
N GLU A 279 9.90 -7.87 -15.55
CA GLU A 279 11.20 -7.39 -15.06
C GLU A 279 11.05 -6.43 -13.87
N GLN A 280 10.09 -5.50 -13.91
CA GLN A 280 9.78 -4.62 -12.78
C GLN A 280 9.37 -5.40 -11.53
N GLU A 281 8.61 -6.48 -11.68
CA GLU A 281 8.21 -7.30 -10.53
C GLU A 281 9.34 -8.15 -9.99
N ILE A 282 10.21 -8.69 -10.84
CA ILE A 282 11.44 -9.37 -10.36
C ILE A 282 12.28 -8.37 -9.55
N ALA A 283 12.49 -7.15 -10.06
CA ALA A 283 13.22 -6.10 -9.37
C ALA A 283 12.54 -5.66 -8.05
N ARG A 284 11.21 -5.55 -8.04
CA ARG A 284 10.42 -5.24 -6.83
C ARG A 284 10.52 -6.35 -5.79
N LYS A 285 10.34 -7.62 -6.19
CA LYS A 285 10.48 -8.80 -5.32
C LYS A 285 11.90 -8.91 -4.74
N GLU A 286 12.94 -8.64 -5.54
CA GLU A 286 14.32 -8.61 -5.06
C GLU A 286 14.60 -7.44 -4.11
N ALA A 287 14.10 -6.24 -4.40
CA ALA A 287 14.22 -5.08 -3.52
C ALA A 287 13.50 -5.32 -2.19
N LEU A 288 12.32 -5.94 -2.23
CA LEU A 288 11.57 -6.36 -1.06
C LEU A 288 12.29 -7.47 -0.28
N LYS A 289 12.87 -8.47 -0.97
CA LYS A 289 13.69 -9.51 -0.34
C LYS A 289 14.88 -8.89 0.40
N LYS A 290 15.61 -7.97 -0.25
CA LYS A 290 16.72 -7.21 0.36
C LYS A 290 16.25 -6.37 1.55
N LYS A 291 15.06 -5.75 1.45
CA LYS A 291 14.43 -5.00 2.54
C LYS A 291 14.08 -5.92 3.72
N LEU A 292 13.45 -7.06 3.47
CA LEU A 292 13.09 -8.05 4.49
C LEU A 292 14.33 -8.68 5.12
N GLU A 293 15.38 -8.99 4.34
CA GLU A 293 16.68 -9.46 4.86
C GLU A 293 17.35 -8.39 5.72
N HIS A 294 17.30 -7.13 5.30
CA HIS A 294 17.78 -6.00 6.09
C HIS A 294 16.97 -5.81 7.39
N GLU A 295 15.64 -5.94 7.33
CA GLU A 295 14.74 -5.85 8.49
C GLU A 295 14.95 -7.03 9.46
N ARG A 296 15.19 -8.24 8.95
CA ARG A 296 15.58 -9.42 9.73
C ARG A 296 16.90 -9.19 10.47
N GLY A 297 17.87 -8.54 9.83
CA GLY A 297 19.14 -8.17 10.44
C GLY A 297 19.06 -7.02 11.44
N ASN A 298 17.98 -6.22 11.40
CA ASN A 298 17.77 -5.07 12.29
C ASN A 298 16.91 -5.40 13.53
N ALA A 299 16.20 -6.53 13.56
CA ALA A 299 15.46 -6.95 14.75
C ALA A 299 16.43 -7.22 15.91
N GLY A 300 16.19 -6.61 17.08
CA GLY A 300 17.11 -6.65 18.22
C GLY A 300 18.30 -5.66 18.15
N ASN A 301 18.52 -4.96 17.03
CA ASN A 301 19.48 -3.86 16.96
C ASN A 301 18.79 -2.55 17.34
N ILE A 302 19.24 -1.96 18.45
CA ILE A 302 18.55 -0.84 19.10
C ILE A 302 19.13 0.47 18.59
N GLU A 303 18.31 1.52 18.55
CA GLU A 303 18.74 2.91 18.33
C GLU A 303 19.79 3.39 19.37
N SER A 304 20.03 2.60 20.43
CA SER A 304 21.15 2.76 21.36
C SER A 304 22.52 2.46 20.73
N ALA A 305 22.53 1.86 19.54
CA ALA A 305 23.70 1.69 18.67
C ALA A 305 23.87 2.82 17.64
N THR A 306 22.95 3.79 17.56
CA THR A 306 23.17 4.98 16.73
C THR A 306 24.44 5.65 17.23
N LYS A 307 25.46 5.69 16.38
CA LYS A 307 26.75 6.25 16.76
C LYS A 307 26.56 7.73 17.05
N ILE A 308 26.67 8.11 18.32
CA ILE A 308 26.70 9.51 18.71
C ILE A 308 28.15 9.95 18.55
N GLU A 309 28.38 10.87 17.62
CA GLU A 309 29.69 11.50 17.48
C GLU A 309 29.85 12.50 18.63
N VAL A 310 30.66 12.13 19.61
CA VAL A 310 31.06 13.00 20.71
C VAL A 310 32.26 13.82 20.25
N GLY A 311 32.14 15.13 20.29
CA GLY A 311 33.20 16.06 19.90
C GLY A 311 34.25 16.28 20.99
N GLU A 312 35.07 17.32 20.81
CA GLU A 312 36.06 17.73 21.80
C GLU A 312 35.42 18.35 23.04
N ASP A 313 36.12 18.24 24.16
CA ASP A 313 35.68 18.73 25.45
C ASP A 313 35.55 20.25 25.47
N ILE A 314 34.44 20.72 26.05
CA ILE A 314 34.27 22.12 26.37
C ILE A 314 34.96 22.44 27.70
N PRO A 315 35.43 23.68 27.91
CA PRO A 315 35.91 24.11 29.22
C PRO A 315 34.79 24.03 30.28
N THR A 316 35.04 23.32 31.37
CA THR A 316 34.07 23.19 32.47
C THR A 316 34.74 23.45 33.82
N HIS A 317 34.03 24.11 34.72
CA HIS A 317 34.47 24.28 36.11
C HIS A 317 33.61 23.43 37.04
N THR A 318 34.07 22.20 37.30
CA THR A 318 33.38 21.21 38.12
C THR A 318 33.38 21.62 39.60
N GLN A 319 32.22 21.54 40.24
CA GLN A 319 31.99 21.93 41.63
C GLN A 319 32.17 20.72 42.56
N ALA A 320 33.42 20.37 42.86
CA ALA A 320 33.76 19.19 43.66
C ALA A 320 33.18 19.20 45.09
N GLN A 321 32.91 20.39 45.63
CA GLN A 321 32.32 20.60 46.96
C GLN A 321 30.81 20.35 47.04
N ILE A 322 30.11 20.28 45.89
CA ILE A 322 28.69 19.99 45.85
C ILE A 322 28.51 18.47 45.74
N PRO A 323 27.67 17.84 46.58
CA PRO A 323 27.37 16.42 46.46
C PRO A 323 26.89 16.07 45.05
N LYS A 324 27.42 14.97 44.50
CA LYS A 324 27.04 14.52 43.16
C LYS A 324 25.53 14.28 43.09
N SER A 325 24.92 14.79 42.02
CA SER A 325 23.55 14.42 41.66
C SER A 325 23.56 13.00 41.07
N ARG A 326 22.41 12.32 41.08
CA ARG A 326 22.29 11.00 40.47
C ARG A 326 21.03 10.92 39.64
N VAL A 327 21.14 10.27 38.49
CA VAL A 327 19.99 9.78 37.74
C VAL A 327 19.99 8.27 37.74
N ARG A 328 18.83 7.70 38.01
CA ARG A 328 18.62 6.26 38.05
C ARG A 328 17.71 5.92 36.88
N LEU A 329 18.21 5.11 35.93
CA LEU A 329 17.36 4.54 34.88
C LEU A 329 16.68 3.29 35.42
N ASN A 330 17.46 2.44 36.10
CA ASN A 330 17.02 1.27 36.83
C ASN A 330 18.00 1.02 37.99
N GLU A 331 17.83 -0.07 38.74
CA GLU A 331 18.65 -0.34 39.92
C GLU A 331 20.13 -0.62 39.64
N ARG A 332 20.47 -1.02 38.40
CA ARG A 332 21.85 -1.30 37.98
C ARG A 332 22.50 -0.09 37.30
N GLU A 333 21.71 0.70 36.59
CA GLU A 333 22.15 1.87 35.84
C GLU A 333 21.89 3.17 36.63
N ILE A 334 22.80 3.44 37.55
CA ILE A 334 22.85 4.69 38.32
C ILE A 334 24.02 5.51 37.80
N TYR A 335 23.72 6.69 37.25
CA TYR A 335 24.71 7.62 36.75
C TYR A 335 24.90 8.76 37.73
N ASP A 336 26.11 8.84 38.26
CA ASP A 336 26.57 9.95 39.09
C ASP A 336 26.92 11.14 38.18
N LEU A 337 26.41 12.31 38.54
CA LEU A 337 26.57 13.55 37.79
C LEU A 337 27.23 14.61 38.66
N ASN A 338 28.28 15.24 38.14
CA ASN A 338 28.92 16.38 38.76
C ASN A 338 28.19 17.68 38.35
N TYR A 339 28.01 18.60 39.29
CA TYR A 339 27.62 19.97 38.94
C TYR A 339 28.81 20.69 38.33
N ALA A 340 28.60 21.38 37.21
CA ALA A 340 29.65 22.09 36.50
C ALA A 340 29.15 23.43 35.97
N ILE A 341 30.01 24.45 36.04
CA ILE A 341 29.77 25.74 35.41
C ILE A 341 30.35 25.69 34.01
N VAL A 342 29.54 26.08 33.03
CA VAL A 342 29.89 26.11 31.61
C VAL A 342 29.45 27.44 30.99
N LYS A 343 30.09 27.84 29.89
CA LYS A 343 29.63 29.03 29.15
C LYS A 343 28.40 28.69 28.32
N ALA A 344 27.46 29.62 28.28
CA ALA A 344 26.21 29.50 27.53
C ALA A 344 26.44 29.14 26.05
N LYS A 345 27.45 29.75 25.41
CA LYS A 345 27.80 29.51 24.01
C LYS A 345 28.33 28.11 23.69
N ASP A 346 28.80 27.37 24.70
CA ASP A 346 29.42 26.06 24.52
C ASP A 346 28.38 24.93 24.62
N LEU A 347 27.14 25.25 25.02
CA LEU A 347 26.02 24.33 25.10
C LEU A 347 25.36 24.12 23.75
N LYS A 348 25.08 22.85 23.42
CA LYS A 348 24.56 22.42 22.11
C LYS A 348 23.24 21.67 22.31
N PRO A 349 22.11 22.35 22.57
CA PRO A 349 20.79 21.70 22.59
C PRO A 349 20.43 21.22 21.18
N SER A 350 19.82 20.04 21.07
CA SER A 350 19.37 19.45 19.80
C SER A 350 17.86 19.26 19.79
N PHE A 351 17.24 19.55 18.64
CA PHE A 351 15.80 19.42 18.40
C PHE A 351 15.46 18.56 17.17
N THR A 352 16.49 18.06 16.47
CA THR A 352 16.34 17.16 15.33
C THR A 352 16.57 15.73 15.78
N THR A 353 15.81 14.77 15.24
CA THR A 353 15.99 13.34 15.54
C THR A 353 17.36 12.86 15.08
N GLY A 354 18.09 12.19 15.97
CA GLY A 354 19.47 11.76 15.77
C GLY A 354 20.42 12.32 16.84
N GLY A 355 21.40 11.52 17.28
CA GLY A 355 22.29 11.89 18.39
C GLY A 355 21.64 11.78 19.76
N THR A 356 21.81 12.79 20.61
CA THR A 356 21.25 12.84 21.98
C THR A 356 19.76 13.24 22.06
N GLN A 357 19.13 13.61 20.94
CA GLN A 357 17.70 13.96 20.89
C GLN A 357 16.85 12.77 20.43
N LYS A 358 15.91 12.37 21.29
CA LYS A 358 15.01 11.21 21.08
C LYS A 358 13.54 11.58 20.85
N ARG A 359 13.21 12.87 20.77
CA ARG A 359 11.86 13.37 20.43
C ARG A 359 11.76 13.74 18.96
N THR A 360 10.60 13.50 18.36
CA THR A 360 10.24 13.96 17.00
C THR A 360 9.80 15.42 16.96
N ASP A 361 9.22 15.95 18.04
CA ASP A 361 8.57 17.27 18.04
C ASP A 361 9.16 18.27 19.07
N MET A 362 9.38 19.51 18.62
CA MET A 362 9.82 20.64 19.45
C MET A 362 8.60 21.39 20.03
N ASN A 363 8.56 21.57 21.35
CA ASN A 363 7.54 22.40 22.01
C ASN A 363 8.05 23.85 22.20
N GLU A 364 7.66 24.73 21.27
CA GLU A 364 8.05 26.15 21.30
C GLU A 364 7.45 26.93 22.47
N GLU A 365 6.21 26.61 22.87
CA GLU A 365 5.52 27.28 23.98
C GLU A 365 6.24 27.04 25.30
N GLN A 366 6.70 25.79 25.52
CA GLN A 366 7.46 25.44 26.71
C GLN A 366 8.80 26.19 26.77
N ILE A 367 9.50 26.31 25.63
CA ILE A 367 10.76 27.07 25.54
C ILE A 367 10.51 28.54 25.87
N LYS A 368 9.49 29.16 25.25
CA LYS A 368 9.09 30.55 25.53
C LYS A 368 8.74 30.76 27.00
N SER A 369 7.98 29.84 27.58
CA SER A 369 7.58 29.89 28.99
C SER A 369 8.80 29.85 29.92
N ILE A 370 9.78 28.98 29.66
CA ILE A 370 11.03 28.92 30.44
C ILE A 370 11.84 30.22 30.28
N ALA A 371 11.96 30.73 29.04
CA ALA A 371 12.69 31.96 28.74
C ALA A 371 12.11 33.20 29.45
N GLN A 372 10.78 33.32 29.48
CA GLN A 372 10.08 34.51 29.97
C GLN A 372 9.65 34.42 31.45
N ASN A 373 9.31 33.23 31.93
CA ASN A 373 8.72 32.98 33.25
C ASN A 373 9.44 31.84 33.97
N PHE A 374 10.76 31.93 34.09
CA PHE A 374 11.56 30.92 34.78
C PHE A 374 11.10 30.76 36.25
N ASP A 375 10.79 29.52 36.64
CA ASP A 375 10.40 29.16 38.01
C ASP A 375 11.46 28.23 38.62
N PRO A 376 12.29 28.73 39.57
CA PRO A 376 13.30 27.94 40.26
C PRO A 376 12.76 26.65 40.91
N LYS A 377 11.53 26.65 41.41
CA LYS A 377 10.95 25.50 42.14
C LYS A 377 10.71 24.28 41.25
N LYS A 378 10.66 24.47 39.94
CA LYS A 378 10.48 23.39 38.95
C LYS A 378 11.77 22.67 38.59
N ILE A 379 12.91 23.16 39.04
CA ILE A 379 14.24 22.62 38.68
C ILE A 379 15.04 22.33 39.95
N PHE A 380 15.24 23.33 40.80
CA PHE A 380 16.12 23.18 41.96
C PHE A 380 15.44 22.32 43.02
N GLY A 381 16.11 21.23 43.43
CA GLY A 381 15.61 20.31 44.44
C GLY A 381 14.66 19.22 43.91
N SER A 382 14.35 19.20 42.61
CA SER A 382 13.45 18.20 42.00
C SER A 382 14.09 16.79 41.91
N GLY A 383 15.42 16.73 41.83
CA GLY A 383 16.18 15.49 41.66
C GLY A 383 15.98 14.82 40.29
N GLY A 384 16.69 13.72 40.02
CA GLY A 384 16.52 12.91 38.81
C GLY A 384 16.67 13.70 37.49
N PHE A 385 15.84 13.42 36.50
CA PHE A 385 15.78 14.19 35.24
C PHE A 385 15.08 15.55 35.41
N GLU A 386 14.44 15.75 36.57
CA GLU A 386 13.79 16.95 37.12
C GLU A 386 14.65 18.20 37.18
N ASP A 387 15.84 17.95 37.70
CA ASP A 387 16.82 18.93 38.11
C ASP A 387 17.56 19.54 36.90
N LEU A 388 18.62 20.31 37.16
CA LEU A 388 19.43 21.01 36.15
C LEU A 388 19.76 20.13 34.93
N PRO A 389 19.85 20.69 33.72
CA PRO A 389 20.05 19.87 32.52
C PRO A 389 21.33 19.03 32.57
N ILE A 390 21.30 17.88 31.90
CA ILE A 390 22.43 16.95 31.82
C ILE A 390 23.06 17.06 30.44
N ILE A 391 24.37 17.29 30.40
CA ILE A 391 25.13 17.43 29.15
C ILE A 391 26.29 16.45 29.08
N LEU A 392 26.74 16.13 27.87
CA LEU A 392 28.03 15.52 27.59
C LEU A 392 29.15 16.53 27.79
N HIS A 393 30.37 16.02 27.90
CA HIS A 393 31.57 16.83 28.08
C HIS A 393 31.91 17.74 26.89
N ASP A 394 31.32 17.50 25.72
CA ASP A 394 31.49 18.31 24.51
C ASP A 394 30.38 19.38 24.33
N GLY A 395 29.50 19.51 25.34
CA GLY A 395 28.40 20.47 25.35
C GLY A 395 27.07 19.96 24.80
N GLN A 396 27.01 18.76 24.20
CA GLN A 396 25.74 18.19 23.73
C GLN A 396 24.80 17.89 24.89
N VAL A 397 23.52 18.23 24.75
CA VAL A 397 22.53 18.05 25.83
C VAL A 397 21.91 16.65 25.75
N ILE A 398 22.03 15.87 26.81
CA ILE A 398 21.45 14.51 26.94
C ILE A 398 20.02 14.59 27.49
N ALA A 399 19.81 15.45 28.50
CA ALA A 399 18.52 15.61 29.15
C ALA A 399 18.23 17.08 29.42
N GLY A 400 17.06 17.56 28.96
CA GLY A 400 16.63 18.94 29.17
C GLY A 400 16.93 19.90 28.02
N ASN A 401 16.85 19.45 26.75
CA ASN A 401 16.99 20.30 25.55
C ASN A 401 16.13 21.58 25.62
N HIS A 402 14.82 21.46 25.92
CA HIS A 402 13.94 22.64 26.06
C HIS A 402 14.34 23.57 27.21
N ARG A 403 14.90 23.04 28.31
CA ARG A 403 15.39 23.84 29.44
C ARG A 403 16.63 24.63 29.06
N ILE A 404 17.62 23.98 28.45
CA ILE A 404 18.82 24.68 27.98
C ILE A 404 18.44 25.75 26.96
N GLN A 405 17.61 25.43 25.97
CA GLN A 405 17.19 26.42 24.99
C GLN A 405 16.41 27.60 25.61
N GLY A 406 15.57 27.35 26.60
CA GLY A 406 14.92 28.42 27.36
C GLY A 406 15.91 29.26 28.18
N MET A 407 16.89 28.61 28.83
CA MET A 407 17.95 29.25 29.62
C MET A 407 18.86 30.14 28.78
N LEU A 408 19.21 29.69 27.57
CA LEU A 408 19.98 30.48 26.60
C LEU A 408 19.23 31.74 26.13
N ASN A 409 17.89 31.72 26.20
CA ASN A 409 17.01 32.80 25.77
C ASN A 409 16.37 33.56 26.96
N PHE A 410 16.96 33.49 28.15
CA PHE A 410 16.37 34.15 29.32
C PHE A 410 16.17 35.65 29.11
N THR A 411 14.98 36.11 29.47
CA THR A 411 14.75 37.54 29.72
C THR A 411 15.58 38.00 30.91
N PRO A 412 15.89 39.30 31.05
CA PRO A 412 16.60 39.82 32.23
C PRO A 412 15.96 39.41 33.57
N LYS A 413 14.62 39.34 33.61
CA LYS A 413 13.86 38.88 34.77
C LYS A 413 14.13 37.40 35.09
N SER A 414 14.01 36.53 34.10
CA SER A 414 14.29 35.10 34.26
C SER A 414 15.75 34.84 34.62
N ARG A 415 16.67 35.57 34.01
CA ARG A 415 18.10 35.48 34.29
C ARG A 415 18.41 35.83 35.74
N PHE A 416 17.87 36.95 36.23
CA PHE A 416 18.01 37.34 37.63
C PHE A 416 17.42 36.30 38.59
N ALA A 417 16.25 35.75 38.27
CA ALA A 417 15.63 34.69 39.08
C ALA A 417 16.49 33.41 39.12
N TYR A 418 17.10 33.04 37.99
CA TYR A 418 18.01 31.90 37.89
C TYR A 418 19.29 32.11 38.70
N GLU A 419 19.99 33.23 38.51
CA GLU A 419 21.23 33.55 39.25
C GLU A 419 21.00 33.61 40.75
N LYS A 420 19.89 34.25 41.17
CA LYS A 420 19.48 34.29 42.57
C LYS A 420 19.26 32.89 43.13
N ALA A 421 18.54 32.03 42.40
CA ALA A 421 18.28 30.67 42.85
C ALA A 421 19.58 29.82 42.94
N VAL A 422 20.50 29.96 41.98
CA VAL A 422 21.79 29.25 42.04
C VAL A 422 22.61 29.69 43.25
N LYS A 423 22.64 30.99 43.54
CA LYS A 423 23.31 31.53 44.73
C LYS A 423 22.68 31.02 46.04
N GLU A 424 21.35 30.97 46.09
CA GLU A 424 20.62 30.51 47.28
C GLU A 424 20.76 29.00 47.52
N TYR A 425 20.67 28.18 46.47
CA TYR A 425 20.69 26.71 46.59
C TYR A 425 22.11 26.11 46.63
N TYR A 426 23.04 26.66 45.86
CA TYR A 426 24.37 26.08 45.67
C TYR A 426 25.51 26.97 46.17
N HIS A 427 25.21 28.19 46.63
CA HIS A 427 26.22 29.17 47.09
C HIS A 427 27.26 29.51 46.02
N ILE A 428 26.82 29.56 44.75
CA ILE A 428 27.64 29.90 43.60
C ILE A 428 27.20 31.25 43.03
N ASP A 429 28.15 32.14 42.81
CA ASP A 429 27.97 33.36 42.02
C ASP A 429 28.35 33.08 40.56
N LEU A 430 27.35 33.11 39.67
CA LEU A 430 27.54 32.91 38.22
C LEU A 430 27.82 34.22 37.50
N LYS A 431 28.69 34.19 36.49
CA LYS A 431 28.83 35.31 35.54
C LYS A 431 27.66 35.34 34.55
N PRO A 432 27.39 36.49 33.87
CA PRO A 432 26.26 36.63 32.96
C PRO A 432 26.22 35.60 31.81
N ASP A 433 27.38 35.14 31.33
CA ASP A 433 27.51 34.16 30.25
C ASP A 433 27.65 32.71 30.74
N GLU A 434 27.53 32.47 32.05
CA GLU A 434 27.70 31.15 32.66
C GLU A 434 26.34 30.51 33.03
N LEU A 435 26.28 29.18 32.94
CA LEU A 435 25.17 28.33 33.37
C LEU A 435 25.70 27.17 34.21
N LEU A 436 24.96 26.81 35.25
CA LEU A 436 25.19 25.60 36.06
C LEU A 436 24.42 24.43 35.44
N VAL A 437 25.14 23.36 35.14
CA VAL A 437 24.63 22.12 34.51
C VAL A 437 25.14 20.89 35.24
N ARG A 438 24.65 19.71 34.86
CA ARG A 438 25.13 18.42 35.35
C ARG A 438 25.86 17.66 34.25
N ILE A 439 27.00 17.07 34.56
CA ILE A 439 27.84 16.33 33.61
C ILE A 439 28.11 14.94 34.19
N PRO A 440 28.00 13.85 33.42
CA PRO A 440 28.41 12.52 33.84
C PRO A 440 29.81 12.52 34.47
N ASN A 441 29.96 11.85 35.62
CA ASN A 441 31.24 11.82 36.31
C ASN A 441 32.32 11.00 35.57
N LYS A 442 31.90 10.20 34.58
CA LYS A 442 32.69 9.34 33.71
C LYS A 442 32.19 9.51 32.28
N ARG A 443 33.06 9.22 31.32
CA ARG A 443 32.66 9.12 29.91
C ARG A 443 31.69 7.97 29.73
N LEU A 444 30.58 8.29 29.10
CA LEU A 444 29.55 7.35 28.74
C LEU A 444 29.83 6.80 27.33
N ASN A 445 29.57 5.52 27.12
CA ASN A 445 29.55 4.93 25.79
C ASN A 445 28.21 5.25 25.07
N ASN A 446 28.13 4.98 23.76
CA ASN A 446 26.94 5.30 22.96
C ASN A 446 25.65 4.67 23.50
N THR A 447 25.71 3.45 24.03
CA THR A 447 24.54 2.78 24.62
C THR A 447 24.08 3.53 25.87
N GLU A 448 25.01 3.87 26.77
CA GLU A 448 24.71 4.64 27.99
C GLU A 448 24.12 6.02 27.66
N ILE A 449 24.68 6.73 26.68
CA ILE A 449 24.20 8.05 26.26
C ILE A 449 22.78 7.95 25.69
N ASN A 450 22.54 6.99 24.79
CA ASN A 450 21.23 6.79 24.19
C ASN A 450 20.18 6.40 25.24
N ASN A 451 20.54 5.53 26.19
CA ASN A 451 19.64 5.11 27.27
C ASN A 451 19.28 6.30 28.16
N LEU A 452 20.26 7.11 28.56
CA LEU A 452 20.04 8.32 29.35
C LEU A 452 19.15 9.34 28.63
N ALA A 453 19.38 9.56 27.33
CA ALA A 453 18.58 10.45 26.51
C ALA A 453 17.12 9.96 26.42
N ALA A 454 16.91 8.67 26.18
CA ALA A 454 15.59 8.06 26.11
C ALA A 454 14.85 8.11 27.46
N SER A 455 15.50 7.70 28.55
CA SER A 455 14.92 7.70 29.89
C SER A 455 14.61 9.10 30.43
N SER A 456 15.29 10.14 29.94
CA SER A 456 14.95 11.53 30.29
C SER A 456 13.53 11.96 29.88
N ASN A 457 12.89 11.18 28.98
CA ASN A 457 11.52 11.38 28.53
C ASN A 457 10.49 10.50 29.27
N GLN A 458 10.94 9.62 30.19
CA GLN A 458 10.07 8.67 30.87
C GLN A 458 8.97 9.38 31.69
N GLY A 459 7.70 9.02 31.44
CA GLY A 459 6.53 9.62 32.11
C GLY A 459 6.11 11.00 31.58
N ARG A 460 6.81 11.53 30.55
CA ARG A 460 6.56 12.82 29.90
C ARG A 460 6.47 12.65 28.39
N PHE A 461 5.64 11.69 28.00
CA PHE A 461 5.49 11.27 26.61
C PHE A 461 4.50 12.18 25.89
N ASN A 462 4.93 12.74 24.75
CA ASN A 462 4.03 13.49 23.88
C ASN A 462 3.34 12.56 22.87
N SER A 463 3.80 11.30 22.77
CA SER A 463 3.29 10.30 21.84
C SER A 463 3.51 8.86 22.34
N GLU A 464 2.76 7.89 21.80
CA GLU A 464 2.94 6.46 22.10
C GLU A 464 4.32 5.94 21.69
N SER A 465 4.89 6.55 20.66
CA SER A 465 6.23 6.24 20.19
C SER A 465 7.29 6.60 21.21
N ASP A 466 7.21 7.79 21.79
CA ASP A 466 8.14 8.24 22.83
C ASP A 466 8.08 7.30 24.05
N HIS A 467 6.86 6.86 24.38
CA HIS A 467 6.63 5.89 25.46
C HIS A 467 7.32 4.56 25.16
N ALA A 468 7.09 4.00 23.97
CA ALA A 468 7.68 2.73 23.55
C ALA A 468 9.22 2.79 23.49
N ILE A 469 9.82 3.90 23.06
CA ILE A 469 11.29 4.10 23.04
C ILE A 469 11.84 4.10 24.46
N ALA A 470 11.24 4.88 25.36
CA ALA A 470 11.73 5.01 26.73
C ALA A 470 11.63 3.69 27.49
N VAL A 471 10.50 2.99 27.33
CA VAL A 471 10.27 1.66 27.91
C VAL A 471 11.27 0.64 27.37
N LEU A 472 11.50 0.60 26.05
CA LEU A 472 12.50 -0.30 25.47
C LEU A 472 13.90 -0.03 26.03
N SER A 473 14.29 1.24 26.11
CA SER A 473 15.61 1.64 26.62
C SER A 473 15.78 1.24 28.09
N HIS A 474 14.72 1.33 28.89
CA HIS A 474 14.74 0.93 30.29
C HIS A 474 14.97 -0.57 30.51
N TYR A 475 14.34 -1.43 29.70
CA TYR A 475 14.41 -2.89 29.85
C TYR A 475 15.46 -3.56 28.94
N GLU A 476 16.14 -2.82 28.05
CA GLU A 476 17.14 -3.35 27.11
C GLU A 476 18.15 -4.32 27.76
N PRO A 477 18.79 -3.99 28.91
CA PRO A 477 19.77 -4.89 29.52
C PRO A 477 19.18 -6.25 29.87
N LYS A 478 17.95 -6.27 30.38
CA LYS A 478 17.24 -7.48 30.78
C LYS A 478 16.70 -8.27 29.59
N LEU A 479 16.33 -7.59 28.51
CA LEU A 479 15.91 -8.23 27.27
C LEU A 479 17.04 -9.04 26.63
N LYS A 480 18.29 -8.54 26.67
CA LYS A 480 19.46 -9.28 26.17
C LYS A 480 19.79 -10.52 27.00
N GLU A 481 19.42 -10.51 28.29
CA GLU A 481 19.57 -11.64 29.23
C GLU A 481 18.35 -12.58 29.24
N LEU A 482 17.26 -12.22 28.54
CA LEU A 482 16.00 -12.95 28.62
C LEU A 482 16.16 -14.37 28.05
N GLU A 483 15.57 -15.34 28.74
CA GLU A 483 15.53 -16.72 28.25
C GLU A 483 14.87 -16.79 26.88
N LYS A 484 15.38 -17.69 26.03
CA LYS A 484 14.85 -17.88 24.67
C LYS A 484 13.44 -18.47 24.66
N GLN A 485 13.02 -19.16 25.72
CA GLN A 485 11.73 -19.83 25.79
C GLN A 485 11.05 -19.56 27.13
N LEU A 486 9.84 -19.00 27.08
CA LEU A 486 9.01 -18.62 28.22
C LEU A 486 7.76 -19.52 28.25
N ASN A 487 7.81 -20.61 29.01
CA ASN A 487 6.72 -21.60 29.05
C ASN A 487 5.59 -21.15 29.98
N ALA A 488 4.38 -21.00 29.45
CA ALA A 488 3.22 -20.57 30.21
C ALA A 488 1.93 -21.22 29.69
N ASP A 489 0.98 -21.51 30.58
CA ASP A 489 -0.29 -22.17 30.24
C ASP A 489 -1.37 -21.19 29.76
N SER A 490 -1.16 -19.89 29.95
CA SER A 490 -2.07 -18.84 29.51
C SER A 490 -1.32 -17.55 29.16
N VAL A 491 -1.96 -16.70 28.35
CA VAL A 491 -1.45 -15.34 28.06
C VAL A 491 -1.24 -14.51 29.33
N TYR A 492 -2.09 -14.70 30.35
CA TYR A 492 -2.03 -13.97 31.61
C TYR A 492 -0.82 -14.39 32.45
N SER A 493 -0.52 -15.68 32.51
CA SER A 493 0.72 -16.17 33.12
C SER A 493 1.94 -15.74 32.32
N LEU A 494 1.86 -15.77 30.99
CA LEU A 494 2.98 -15.44 30.11
C LEU A 494 3.42 -13.99 30.27
N LYS A 495 2.48 -13.04 30.19
CA LYS A 495 2.82 -11.62 30.34
C LYS A 495 3.35 -11.29 31.74
N ASN A 496 2.87 -11.98 32.77
CA ASN A 496 3.40 -11.86 34.13
C ASN A 496 4.81 -12.48 34.24
N MET A 497 5.09 -13.56 33.51
CA MET A 497 6.42 -14.18 33.45
C MET A 497 7.42 -13.26 32.74
N VAL A 498 7.04 -12.64 31.62
CA VAL A 498 7.85 -11.60 30.95
C VAL A 498 8.16 -10.48 31.95
N ALA A 499 7.14 -9.94 32.62
CA ALA A 499 7.31 -8.87 33.59
C ALA A 499 8.24 -9.25 34.74
N LYS A 500 8.12 -10.46 35.28
CA LYS A 500 9.00 -10.97 36.36
C LYS A 500 10.45 -11.14 35.90
N ASN A 501 10.68 -11.65 34.69
CA ASN A 501 12.03 -11.84 34.14
C ASN A 501 12.72 -10.51 33.82
N LEU A 502 11.96 -9.54 33.32
CA LEU A 502 12.44 -8.20 33.01
C LEU A 502 12.50 -7.28 34.23
N ASN A 503 11.96 -7.72 35.38
CA ASN A 503 12.02 -6.94 36.60
C ASN A 503 13.47 -6.81 37.11
N PHE A 504 13.87 -5.60 37.46
CA PHE A 504 15.19 -5.33 38.02
C PHE A 504 15.27 -5.70 39.50
N ASP A 505 14.18 -5.50 40.25
CA ASP A 505 14.09 -5.76 41.70
C ASP A 505 13.04 -6.83 42.01
N LYS A 506 13.35 -7.77 42.89
CA LYS A 506 12.36 -8.75 43.37
C LYS A 506 11.36 -8.16 44.38
N ALA A 507 11.64 -6.99 44.98
CA ALA A 507 10.80 -6.37 45.99
C ALA A 507 9.74 -5.41 45.43
N THR A 508 9.88 -4.94 44.18
CA THR A 508 8.88 -4.09 43.52
C THR A 508 7.93 -4.90 42.64
N HIS A 509 6.68 -4.42 42.52
CA HIS A 509 5.71 -5.04 41.64
C HIS A 509 6.13 -4.82 40.17
N PRO A 510 6.29 -5.89 39.36
CA PRO A 510 6.67 -5.74 37.96
C PRO A 510 5.63 -4.94 37.16
N ASN A 511 6.09 -3.99 36.34
CA ASN A 511 5.20 -3.31 35.40
C ASN A 511 4.93 -4.22 34.19
N VAL A 512 3.78 -4.87 34.21
CA VAL A 512 3.38 -5.85 33.19
C VAL A 512 3.23 -5.22 31.81
N GLY A 513 2.63 -4.04 31.71
CA GLY A 513 2.38 -3.38 30.43
C GLY A 513 3.69 -3.01 29.74
N ASP A 514 4.55 -2.27 30.44
CA ASP A 514 5.79 -1.74 29.87
C ASP A 514 6.77 -2.86 29.56
N SER A 515 6.89 -3.87 30.43
CA SER A 515 7.79 -5.02 30.20
C SER A 515 7.43 -5.76 28.91
N ASN A 516 6.14 -5.99 28.67
CA ASN A 516 5.68 -6.70 27.49
C ASN A 516 5.72 -5.81 26.24
N LEU A 517 5.41 -4.52 26.35
CA LEU A 517 5.58 -3.57 25.26
C LEU A 517 7.05 -3.51 24.83
N SER A 518 7.97 -3.49 25.79
CA SER A 518 9.41 -3.54 25.54
C SER A 518 9.81 -4.80 24.76
N LEU A 519 9.37 -5.98 25.20
CA LEU A 519 9.67 -7.24 24.53
C LEU A 519 9.10 -7.28 23.11
N LEU A 520 7.88 -6.80 22.93
CA LEU A 520 7.24 -6.70 21.61
C LEU A 520 8.06 -5.78 20.68
N MET A 521 8.48 -4.62 21.18
CA MET A 521 9.30 -3.66 20.43
C MET A 521 10.73 -4.13 20.15
N PHE A 522 11.27 -5.00 21.00
CA PHE A 522 12.58 -5.63 20.83
C PHE A 522 12.57 -6.64 19.69
N ASN A 523 11.47 -7.40 19.57
CA ASN A 523 11.29 -8.43 18.55
C ASN A 523 10.82 -7.89 17.18
N MET A 524 10.38 -6.62 17.10
CA MET A 524 9.95 -5.98 15.86
C MET A 524 11.11 -5.35 15.06
N PRO A 525 10.99 -5.26 13.72
CA PRO A 525 11.98 -4.60 12.88
C PRO A 525 11.86 -3.08 13.02
N ARG A 526 12.97 -2.37 12.85
CA ARG A 526 13.04 -0.90 12.94
C ARG A 526 13.22 -0.29 11.56
N THR A 527 12.18 0.30 10.98
CA THR A 527 12.31 1.17 9.80
C THR A 527 11.62 2.52 10.04
N LYS A 528 11.94 3.53 9.21
CA LYS A 528 11.35 4.89 9.26
C LYS A 528 9.83 4.93 9.03
N THR A 529 9.18 3.80 8.78
CA THR A 529 7.72 3.72 8.56
C THR A 529 7.08 2.50 9.24
N GLN A 530 7.87 1.60 9.83
CA GLN A 530 7.43 0.34 10.46
C GLN A 530 8.11 0.19 11.83
N GLY A 531 7.32 -0.14 12.86
CA GLY A 531 7.78 -0.21 14.25
C GLY A 531 7.15 0.86 15.14
N ILE A 532 7.96 1.70 15.79
CA ILE A 532 7.48 2.62 16.83
C ILE A 532 6.50 3.68 16.29
N GLU A 533 6.80 4.29 15.14
CA GLU A 533 5.94 5.31 14.50
C GLU A 533 4.55 4.78 14.10
N LEU A 534 4.43 3.45 13.93
CA LEU A 534 3.16 2.76 13.66
C LEU A 534 2.13 3.06 14.77
N LEU A 535 2.58 3.06 16.03
CA LEU A 535 1.71 3.29 17.18
C LEU A 535 1.14 4.71 17.16
N ASN A 536 1.93 5.71 16.79
CA ASN A 536 1.48 7.10 16.67
C ASN A 536 0.49 7.26 15.52
N ARG A 537 0.80 6.69 14.35
CA ARG A 537 -0.07 6.74 13.18
C ARG A 537 -1.45 6.19 13.54
N TRP A 538 -1.51 4.99 14.13
CA TRP A 538 -2.79 4.38 14.48
C TRP A 538 -3.47 5.06 15.65
N GLN A 539 -2.74 5.56 16.64
CA GLN A 539 -3.36 6.35 17.71
C GLN A 539 -4.12 7.56 17.13
N LYS A 540 -3.51 8.25 16.15
CA LYS A 540 -4.15 9.37 15.43
C LYS A 540 -5.38 8.91 14.64
N GLU A 541 -5.29 7.83 13.87
CA GLU A 541 -6.42 7.29 13.10
C GLU A 541 -7.59 6.82 13.98
N PHE A 542 -7.30 6.41 15.21
CA PHE A 542 -8.29 5.97 16.20
C PHE A 542 -8.63 7.05 17.26
N THR A 543 -8.38 8.33 16.99
CA THR A 543 -8.71 9.43 17.94
C THR A 543 -10.18 9.38 18.42
N ASN A 544 -11.10 8.95 17.55
CA ASN A 544 -12.53 8.82 17.86
C ASN A 544 -12.94 7.43 18.39
N ASP A 545 -12.02 6.47 18.47
CA ASP A 545 -12.26 5.10 18.95
C ASP A 545 -11.02 4.51 19.64
N ILE A 546 -10.62 5.18 20.73
CA ILE A 546 -9.46 4.80 21.54
C ILE A 546 -9.60 3.38 22.11
N LYS A 547 -10.84 2.91 22.36
CA LYS A 547 -11.09 1.55 22.87
C LYS A 547 -10.64 0.49 21.87
N SER A 548 -10.97 0.65 20.59
CA SER A 548 -10.52 -0.28 19.54
C SER A 548 -9.00 -0.23 19.34
N TYR A 549 -8.38 0.96 19.43
CA TYR A 549 -6.94 1.10 19.42
C TYR A 549 -6.27 0.30 20.55
N GLU A 550 -6.70 0.53 21.79
CA GLU A 550 -6.14 -0.17 22.96
C GLU A 550 -6.43 -1.67 22.92
N LYS A 551 -7.57 -2.09 22.35
CA LYS A 551 -7.89 -3.51 22.16
C LYS A 551 -6.86 -4.21 21.27
N VAL A 552 -6.54 -3.63 20.10
CA VAL A 552 -5.55 -4.20 19.18
C VAL A 552 -4.14 -4.13 19.80
N LYS A 553 -3.74 -2.97 20.33
CA LYS A 553 -2.44 -2.79 20.99
C LYS A 553 -2.23 -3.82 22.11
N LYS A 554 -3.22 -3.99 22.99
CA LYS A 554 -3.17 -4.95 24.09
C LYS A 554 -3.12 -6.41 23.61
N MET A 555 -3.77 -6.75 22.49
CA MET A 555 -3.68 -8.08 21.89
C MET A 555 -2.23 -8.46 21.59
N PHE A 556 -1.46 -7.53 20.98
CA PHE A 556 -0.05 -7.73 20.66
C PHE A 556 0.85 -7.66 21.89
N VAL A 557 0.66 -6.65 22.75
CA VAL A 557 1.48 -6.47 23.96
C VAL A 557 1.35 -7.69 24.88
N ASP A 558 0.14 -8.15 25.18
CA ASP A 558 -0.03 -9.35 26.04
C ASP A 558 0.57 -10.62 25.41
N ASN A 559 0.75 -10.67 24.09
CA ASN A 559 1.34 -11.79 23.34
C ASN A 559 2.83 -11.60 23.00
N ALA A 560 3.50 -10.58 23.56
CA ALA A 560 4.92 -10.34 23.31
C ALA A 560 5.79 -11.59 23.55
N GLY A 561 5.50 -12.32 24.65
CA GLY A 561 6.16 -13.59 24.95
C GLY A 561 5.85 -14.71 23.95
N SER A 562 4.65 -14.73 23.36
CA SER A 562 4.27 -15.75 22.36
C SER A 562 5.10 -15.56 21.08
N PHE A 563 5.24 -14.31 20.64
CA PHE A 563 6.11 -13.98 19.51
C PHE A 563 7.57 -14.31 19.83
N HIS A 564 8.07 -13.90 21.01
CA HIS A 564 9.43 -14.23 21.46
C HIS A 564 9.72 -15.74 21.41
N ASN A 565 8.80 -16.55 21.92
CA ASN A 565 8.94 -18.01 21.92
C ASN A 565 9.04 -18.56 20.50
N LEU A 566 8.16 -18.13 19.59
CA LEU A 566 8.14 -18.62 18.20
C LEU A 566 9.40 -18.24 17.43
N ILE A 567 9.91 -17.03 17.67
CA ILE A 567 11.14 -16.52 17.06
C ILE A 567 12.36 -17.39 17.45
N HIS A 568 12.31 -18.02 18.61
CA HIS A 568 13.37 -18.87 19.14
C HIS A 568 13.02 -20.37 19.17
N ASP A 569 11.88 -20.78 18.59
CA ASP A 569 11.43 -22.17 18.62
C ASP A 569 12.21 -23.00 17.60
N MET A 570 13.09 -23.88 18.11
CA MET A 570 13.88 -24.80 17.28
C MET A 570 13.02 -25.85 16.56
N SER A 571 11.73 -25.99 16.92
CA SER A 571 10.78 -26.82 16.18
C SER A 571 10.40 -26.19 14.83
N PHE A 572 10.56 -24.87 14.69
CA PHE A 572 10.12 -24.09 13.53
C PHE A 572 11.22 -23.10 13.07
N PRO A 573 12.44 -23.59 12.77
CA PRO A 573 13.61 -22.73 12.54
C PRO A 573 13.45 -21.79 11.34
N ASN A 574 12.54 -22.08 10.40
CA ASN A 574 12.29 -21.27 9.21
C ASN A 574 11.11 -20.29 9.38
N VAL A 575 10.42 -20.29 10.54
CA VAL A 575 9.32 -19.37 10.85
C VAL A 575 9.87 -18.10 11.52
N SER A 576 10.54 -17.25 10.73
CA SER A 576 11.12 -15.99 11.23
C SER A 576 10.07 -14.87 11.27
N LEU A 577 9.33 -14.74 12.38
CA LEU A 577 8.27 -13.73 12.52
C LEU A 577 8.75 -12.29 12.68
N ASN A 578 10.00 -12.04 13.10
CA ASN A 578 10.50 -10.69 13.40
C ASN A 578 10.26 -9.73 12.23
N ALA A 579 10.53 -10.17 11.01
CA ALA A 579 10.37 -9.37 9.79
C ALA A 579 8.92 -8.94 9.52
N TYR A 580 7.95 -9.71 10.02
CA TYR A 580 6.54 -9.55 9.69
C TYR A 580 5.74 -8.90 10.81
N LEU A 581 6.27 -8.82 12.05
CA LEU A 581 5.51 -8.34 13.21
C LEU A 581 4.92 -6.93 13.01
N SER A 582 5.69 -6.00 12.42
CA SER A 582 5.17 -4.65 12.17
C SER A 582 4.05 -4.66 11.13
N ASP A 583 4.18 -5.44 10.06
CA ASP A 583 3.14 -5.54 9.01
C ASP A 583 1.88 -6.23 9.55
N ILE A 584 2.05 -7.27 10.38
CA ILE A 584 0.95 -7.97 11.04
C ILE A 584 0.18 -7.03 11.94
N MET A 585 0.90 -6.22 12.74
CA MET A 585 0.30 -5.24 13.63
C MET A 585 -0.41 -4.15 12.82
N ASP A 586 0.22 -3.66 11.76
CA ASP A 586 -0.36 -2.64 10.88
C ASP A 586 -1.67 -3.13 10.25
N ARG A 587 -1.64 -4.32 9.64
CA ARG A 587 -2.82 -4.92 9.01
C ARG A 587 -3.92 -5.21 10.01
N SER A 588 -3.58 -5.51 11.27
CA SER A 588 -4.57 -5.73 12.33
C SER A 588 -5.32 -4.46 12.70
N PHE A 589 -4.63 -3.32 12.80
CA PHE A 589 -5.29 -2.03 12.98
C PHE A 589 -6.13 -1.64 11.76
N ALA A 590 -5.57 -1.78 10.55
CA ALA A 590 -6.28 -1.49 9.30
C ALA A 590 -7.53 -2.35 9.14
N ASN A 591 -7.46 -3.63 9.51
CA ASN A 591 -8.61 -4.54 9.47
C ASN A 591 -9.74 -4.03 10.35
N LEU A 592 -9.42 -3.61 11.58
CA LEU A 592 -10.43 -3.17 12.53
C LEU A 592 -11.02 -1.80 12.14
N LYS A 593 -10.20 -0.93 11.54
CA LYS A 593 -10.61 0.40 11.09
C LYS A 593 -11.46 0.38 9.83
N ASN A 594 -11.05 -0.39 8.82
CA ASN A 594 -11.54 -0.25 7.45
C ASN A 594 -12.65 -1.25 7.09
N TYR A 595 -12.84 -2.31 7.88
CA TYR A 595 -13.81 -3.36 7.57
C TYR A 595 -14.77 -3.57 8.72
N GLN A 596 -16.01 -3.93 8.41
CA GLN A 596 -17.01 -4.22 9.43
C GLN A 596 -16.83 -5.64 9.99
N THR A 597 -16.35 -6.58 9.17
CA THR A 597 -16.18 -7.99 9.57
C THR A 597 -14.87 -8.60 9.07
N THR A 598 -14.42 -9.69 9.72
CA THR A 598 -13.30 -10.50 9.22
C THR A 598 -13.59 -11.06 7.82
N SER A 599 -14.83 -11.51 7.57
CA SER A 599 -15.21 -12.11 6.30
C SER A 599 -15.08 -11.12 5.14
N GLU A 600 -15.50 -9.88 5.35
CA GLU A 600 -15.35 -8.80 4.38
C GLU A 600 -13.89 -8.52 4.05
N SER A 601 -13.04 -8.37 5.08
CA SER A 601 -11.61 -8.11 4.87
C SER A 601 -10.90 -9.26 4.14
N LEU A 602 -11.24 -10.51 4.46
CA LEU A 602 -10.67 -11.66 3.77
C LEU A 602 -11.21 -11.80 2.34
N LYS A 603 -12.47 -11.43 2.11
CA LYS A 603 -13.07 -11.42 0.76
C LYS A 603 -12.37 -10.38 -0.12
N ASP A 604 -12.20 -9.16 0.37
CA ASP A 604 -11.49 -8.09 -0.32
C ASP A 604 -10.05 -8.51 -0.66
N LEU A 605 -9.33 -9.07 0.32
CA LEU A 605 -7.99 -9.61 0.10
C LEU A 605 -7.97 -10.77 -0.92
N SER A 606 -8.93 -11.69 -0.84
CA SER A 606 -9.05 -12.79 -1.80
C SER A 606 -9.37 -12.29 -3.21
N GLU A 607 -10.19 -11.25 -3.34
CA GLU A 607 -10.50 -10.66 -4.64
C GLU A 607 -9.29 -9.95 -5.24
N LYS A 608 -8.47 -9.29 -4.40
CA LYS A 608 -7.17 -8.74 -4.82
C LYS A 608 -6.23 -9.81 -5.39
N PHE A 609 -6.19 -11.01 -4.82
CA PHE A 609 -5.37 -12.10 -5.37
C PHE A 609 -6.04 -12.84 -6.55
N TYR A 610 -7.36 -12.70 -6.75
CA TYR A 610 -8.12 -13.47 -7.74
C TYR A 610 -8.49 -12.69 -9.01
N LYS A 611 -8.89 -11.42 -8.90
CA LYS A 611 -9.33 -10.60 -10.03
C LYS A 611 -8.17 -10.01 -10.83
N THR A 612 -7.00 -9.97 -10.23
CA THR A 612 -5.84 -9.36 -10.84
C THR A 612 -5.16 -10.42 -11.70
N ASN A 613 -5.52 -10.48 -12.99
CA ASN A 613 -4.60 -11.01 -14.01
C ASN A 613 -3.24 -10.38 -13.73
N SER A 614 -2.18 -11.18 -13.77
CA SER A 614 -0.82 -10.79 -13.38
C SER A 614 -0.43 -9.35 -13.78
N LEU A 615 -0.91 -8.83 -14.92
CA LEU A 615 -0.77 -7.45 -15.42
C LEU A 615 -1.37 -6.29 -14.60
N GLU A 616 -2.43 -6.46 -13.82
CA GLU A 616 -3.01 -5.34 -13.03
C GLU A 616 -2.36 -5.20 -11.64
N MET A 617 -1.56 -6.19 -11.19
CA MET A 617 -0.81 -6.11 -9.92
C MET A 617 0.29 -5.05 -9.99
N PHE A 618 0.75 -4.72 -11.20
CA PHE A 618 1.90 -3.85 -11.42
C PHE A 618 1.61 -2.35 -11.23
N GLU A 619 0.37 -1.88 -11.38
CA GLU A 619 0.04 -0.45 -11.33
C GLU A 619 -0.46 0.04 -9.96
N LYS A 620 -0.92 -0.84 -9.07
CA LYS A 620 -1.56 -0.44 -7.80
C LYS A 620 -1.04 -1.21 -6.59
N SER A 621 0.19 -0.92 -6.19
CA SER A 621 0.54 -0.96 -4.76
C SER A 621 1.75 -0.08 -4.47
N ASP A 622 1.50 1.18 -4.15
CA ASP A 622 2.47 2.12 -3.56
C ASP A 622 2.80 1.81 -2.09
N GLN A 623 2.63 0.56 -1.63
CA GLN A 623 2.89 0.16 -0.25
C GLN A 623 3.82 -1.06 -0.21
N GLY A 624 5.00 -0.85 0.38
CA GLY A 624 6.09 -1.82 0.48
C GLY A 624 5.89 -2.93 1.52
N ALA A 625 4.70 -3.55 1.55
CA ALA A 625 4.41 -4.78 2.27
C ALA A 625 4.48 -5.98 1.31
N SER A 626 4.97 -7.13 1.78
CA SER A 626 4.97 -8.37 0.98
C SER A 626 3.57 -8.95 0.86
N ASP A 627 3.24 -9.60 -0.26
CA ASP A 627 1.96 -10.31 -0.43
C ASP A 627 1.70 -11.31 0.71
N ILE A 628 2.76 -12.00 1.17
CA ILE A 628 2.65 -12.88 2.34
C ILE A 628 2.41 -12.10 3.63
N SER A 629 2.99 -10.91 3.80
CA SER A 629 2.71 -10.03 4.94
C SER A 629 1.23 -9.63 5.00
N GLU A 630 0.60 -9.40 3.85
CA GLU A 630 -0.83 -9.05 3.81
C GLU A 630 -1.73 -10.21 4.24
N ILE A 631 -1.47 -11.42 3.73
CA ILE A 631 -2.25 -12.61 4.09
C ILE A 631 -1.99 -13.00 5.55
N LEU A 632 -0.73 -13.00 5.99
CA LEU A 632 -0.35 -13.27 7.37
C LEU A 632 -0.95 -12.24 8.32
N GLY A 633 -0.85 -10.96 8.00
CA GLY A 633 -1.47 -9.88 8.77
C GLY A 633 -2.99 -10.04 8.86
N ALA A 634 -3.67 -10.38 7.76
CA ALA A 634 -5.11 -10.63 7.77
C ALA A 634 -5.50 -11.88 8.57
N SER A 635 -4.66 -12.93 8.56
CA SER A 635 -4.87 -14.16 9.33
C SER A 635 -4.82 -13.93 10.84
N VAL A 636 -4.00 -12.97 11.29
CA VAL A 636 -3.89 -12.54 12.70
C VAL A 636 -4.94 -11.49 13.06
N ALA A 637 -5.21 -10.55 12.15
CA ALA A 637 -6.12 -9.43 12.39
C ALA A 637 -7.50 -9.84 12.90
N ARG A 638 -7.99 -11.02 12.48
CA ARG A 638 -9.28 -11.56 12.92
C ARG A 638 -9.37 -11.74 14.43
N PHE A 639 -8.26 -12.03 15.12
CA PHE A 639 -8.27 -12.25 16.57
C PHE A 639 -8.65 -10.98 17.35
N ALA A 640 -8.38 -9.79 16.79
CA ALA A 640 -8.76 -8.51 17.38
C ALA A 640 -10.28 -8.35 17.58
N ARG A 641 -11.08 -9.16 16.89
CA ARG A 641 -12.56 -9.11 16.94
C ARG A 641 -13.16 -10.05 17.98
N PHE A 642 -12.38 -10.93 18.60
CA PHE A 642 -12.85 -11.77 19.71
C PHE A 642 -13.12 -10.95 20.97
N ASP A 643 -13.87 -11.53 21.91
CA ASP A 643 -14.13 -10.90 23.23
C ASP A 643 -12.83 -10.73 24.02
N ASP A 644 -11.96 -11.75 23.99
CA ASP A 644 -10.62 -11.73 24.55
C ASP A 644 -9.57 -12.01 23.45
N PRO A 645 -9.16 -10.97 22.71
CA PRO A 645 -8.18 -11.10 21.64
C PRO A 645 -6.83 -11.64 22.11
N SER A 646 -6.37 -11.23 23.30
CA SER A 646 -5.08 -11.64 23.84
C SER A 646 -5.06 -13.15 24.06
N LYS A 647 -6.11 -13.71 24.67
CA LYS A 647 -6.24 -15.16 24.86
C LYS A 647 -6.39 -15.90 23.53
N ALA A 648 -7.25 -15.40 22.63
CA ALA A 648 -7.51 -16.06 21.36
C ALA A 648 -6.25 -16.16 20.49
N LEU A 649 -5.45 -15.09 20.44
CA LEU A 649 -4.17 -15.08 19.73
C LEU A 649 -3.14 -15.98 20.42
N PHE A 650 -3.05 -15.96 21.75
CA PHE A 650 -2.14 -16.83 22.50
C PHE A 650 -2.36 -18.31 22.19
N GLU A 651 -3.62 -18.76 22.21
CA GLU A 651 -3.95 -20.14 21.86
C GLU A 651 -3.53 -20.50 20.43
N ALA A 652 -3.68 -19.57 19.48
CA ALA A 652 -3.25 -19.79 18.11
C ALA A 652 -1.72 -19.83 17.96
N LEU A 653 -0.98 -19.11 18.81
CA LEU A 653 0.48 -19.01 18.74
C LEU A 653 1.23 -20.02 19.62
N ARG A 654 0.53 -20.82 20.43
CA ARG A 654 1.17 -21.81 21.30
C ARG A 654 1.75 -22.97 20.47
N SER A 655 3.04 -23.29 20.66
CA SER A 655 3.76 -24.30 19.85
C SER A 655 3.04 -25.64 19.75
N ASP A 656 2.46 -26.14 20.85
CA ASP A 656 1.71 -27.41 20.84
C ASP A 656 0.43 -27.32 20.00
N ASN A 657 -0.26 -26.18 20.02
CA ASN A 657 -1.46 -25.95 19.22
C ASN A 657 -1.10 -25.78 17.73
N ILE A 658 0.05 -25.16 17.44
CA ILE A 658 0.59 -25.07 16.07
C ILE A 658 0.90 -26.48 15.55
N LYS A 659 1.67 -27.30 16.30
CA LYS A 659 1.97 -28.69 15.93
C LYS A 659 0.70 -29.50 15.67
N LYS A 660 -0.28 -29.36 16.57
CA LYS A 660 -1.59 -30.01 16.44
C LYS A 660 -2.31 -29.56 15.16
N GLY A 661 -2.41 -28.26 14.93
CA GLY A 661 -3.11 -27.71 13.76
C GLY A 661 -2.42 -28.05 12.44
N LEU A 662 -1.08 -28.00 12.39
CA LEU A 662 -0.31 -28.42 11.21
C LEU A 662 -0.60 -29.87 10.83
N LYS A 663 -0.75 -30.75 11.83
CA LYS A 663 -1.14 -32.15 11.63
C LYS A 663 -2.60 -32.27 11.18
N GLU A 664 -3.53 -31.59 11.85
CA GLU A 664 -4.96 -31.61 11.53
C GLU A 664 -5.26 -31.10 10.12
N PHE A 665 -4.57 -30.06 9.68
CA PHE A 665 -4.71 -29.47 8.34
C PHE A 665 -3.83 -30.16 7.28
N LYS A 666 -3.13 -31.25 7.64
CA LYS A 666 -2.24 -32.01 6.74
C LYS A 666 -1.18 -31.14 6.07
N ILE A 667 -0.63 -30.19 6.82
CA ILE A 667 0.47 -29.31 6.39
C ILE A 667 1.82 -29.97 6.72
N ALA A 668 1.97 -30.48 7.94
CA ALA A 668 3.17 -31.21 8.38
C ALA A 668 2.89 -32.13 9.57
N ASP A 669 3.79 -33.08 9.81
CA ASP A 669 3.76 -33.99 10.95
C ASP A 669 5.15 -34.14 11.59
N VAL A 670 5.27 -34.94 12.66
CA VAL A 670 6.52 -35.24 13.36
C VAL A 670 7.50 -36.00 12.46
N THR A 671 6.99 -36.87 11.59
CA THR A 671 7.76 -37.68 10.66
C THR A 671 7.30 -37.43 9.25
N LYS A 672 8.24 -37.36 8.30
CA LYS A 672 7.91 -37.34 6.88
C LYS A 672 7.11 -38.59 6.51
N ASP A 673 6.00 -38.40 5.80
CA ASP A 673 5.23 -39.52 5.26
C ASP A 673 6.06 -40.18 4.15
N MET A 674 6.42 -41.44 4.36
CA MET A 674 7.22 -42.22 3.42
C MET A 674 6.52 -42.45 2.08
N PHE A 675 5.20 -42.28 2.02
CA PHE A 675 4.37 -42.48 0.83
C PHE A 675 3.96 -41.17 0.16
N ASP A 676 4.19 -40.02 0.78
CA ASP A 676 4.01 -38.70 0.17
C ASP A 676 5.35 -37.95 0.08
N PRO A 677 5.96 -37.88 -1.11
CA PRO A 677 7.25 -37.20 -1.29
C PRO A 677 7.21 -35.71 -0.94
N ASN A 678 6.02 -35.09 -0.95
CA ASN A 678 5.81 -33.67 -0.63
C ASN A 678 5.47 -33.41 0.84
N SER A 679 5.40 -34.46 1.67
CA SER A 679 5.14 -34.30 3.10
C SER A 679 6.29 -33.54 3.79
N LYS A 680 5.93 -32.67 4.75
CA LYS A 680 6.86 -31.83 5.51
C LYS A 680 6.95 -32.29 6.96
N GLU A 681 8.14 -32.15 7.54
CA GLU A 681 8.34 -32.25 8.99
C GLU A 681 8.20 -30.87 9.64
N PHE A 682 7.96 -30.81 10.96
CA PHE A 682 7.84 -29.52 11.66
C PHE A 682 9.05 -28.60 11.46
N LYS A 683 10.26 -29.14 11.40
CA LYS A 683 11.49 -28.36 11.18
C LYS A 683 11.54 -27.69 9.79
N ASP A 684 10.79 -28.20 8.83
CA ASP A 684 10.76 -27.72 7.44
C ASP A 684 9.66 -26.66 7.24
N ILE A 685 8.84 -26.40 8.25
CA ILE A 685 7.75 -25.40 8.21
C ILE A 685 8.33 -24.01 8.07
N ASP A 686 7.85 -23.30 7.04
CA ASP A 686 8.22 -21.92 6.75
C ASP A 686 7.08 -20.94 7.07
N ILE A 687 7.27 -19.67 6.71
CA ILE A 687 6.28 -18.62 6.94
C ILE A 687 4.97 -18.83 6.15
N TYR A 688 5.02 -19.48 4.98
CA TYR A 688 3.85 -19.75 4.15
C TYR A 688 2.99 -20.83 4.78
N ASP A 689 3.61 -21.93 5.23
CA ASP A 689 2.94 -23.01 5.97
C ASP A 689 2.33 -22.50 7.28
N PHE A 690 3.06 -21.65 8.01
CA PHE A 690 2.57 -21.01 9.22
C PHE A 690 1.38 -20.08 8.94
N THR A 691 1.43 -19.33 7.83
CA THR A 691 0.32 -18.46 7.40
C THR A 691 -0.92 -19.29 7.04
N HIS A 692 -0.74 -20.43 6.37
CA HIS A 692 -1.82 -21.36 6.07
C HIS A 692 -2.46 -21.89 7.37
N TYR A 693 -1.65 -22.33 8.35
CA TYR A 693 -2.15 -22.70 9.66
C TYR A 693 -2.95 -21.57 10.33
N LEU A 694 -2.42 -20.34 10.36
CA LEU A 694 -3.09 -19.20 10.98
C LEU A 694 -4.37 -18.77 10.27
N LEU A 695 -4.51 -19.03 8.96
CA LEU A 695 -5.78 -18.85 8.26
C LEU A 695 -6.82 -19.87 8.70
N MET A 696 -6.41 -21.07 9.12
CA MET A 696 -7.32 -22.19 9.36
C MET A 696 -7.62 -22.44 10.85
N VAL A 697 -6.71 -22.10 11.76
CA VAL A 697 -6.89 -22.37 13.20
C VAL A 697 -8.21 -21.78 13.73
N ASN A 698 -8.89 -22.50 14.62
CA ASN A 698 -10.22 -22.13 15.16
C ASN A 698 -11.30 -21.92 14.08
N ARG A 699 -11.13 -22.47 12.88
CA ARG A 699 -12.18 -22.61 11.86
C ARG A 699 -12.43 -24.07 11.58
N GLU A 700 -13.69 -24.40 11.36
CA GLU A 700 -14.00 -25.71 10.80
C GLU A 700 -13.51 -25.77 9.34
N PRO A 701 -12.88 -26.88 8.92
CA PRO A 701 -12.56 -27.12 7.52
C PRO A 701 -13.85 -27.14 6.69
N ASN A 702 -14.20 -25.99 6.12
CA ASN A 702 -15.33 -25.87 5.21
C ASN A 702 -14.81 -25.83 3.77
N GLU A 703 -14.93 -26.96 3.08
CA GLU A 703 -14.56 -27.08 1.67
C GLU A 703 -15.35 -26.09 0.77
N ASN A 704 -16.43 -25.48 1.23
CA ASN A 704 -17.22 -24.56 0.43
C ASN A 704 -16.94 -23.07 0.69
N ASN A 705 -15.82 -22.73 1.35
CA ASN A 705 -15.40 -21.33 1.49
C ASN A 705 -14.45 -20.90 0.35
N PRO A 706 -14.94 -20.25 -0.73
CA PRO A 706 -14.12 -19.89 -1.89
C PRO A 706 -13.04 -18.87 -1.53
N THR A 707 -13.32 -17.96 -0.60
CA THR A 707 -12.37 -16.93 -0.14
C THR A 707 -11.14 -17.57 0.51
N LEU A 708 -11.36 -18.50 1.44
CA LEU A 708 -10.24 -19.18 2.12
C LEU A 708 -9.47 -20.09 1.16
N LYS A 709 -10.18 -20.82 0.29
CA LYS A 709 -9.54 -21.65 -0.74
C LYS A 709 -8.59 -20.84 -1.63
N ARG A 710 -9.04 -19.69 -2.12
CA ARG A 710 -8.23 -18.79 -2.96
C ARG A 710 -7.01 -18.25 -2.22
N LEU A 711 -7.16 -17.85 -0.96
CA LEU A 711 -6.02 -17.37 -0.17
C LEU A 711 -5.00 -18.48 0.13
N ILE A 712 -5.46 -19.71 0.39
CA ILE A 712 -4.57 -20.86 0.58
C ILE A 712 -3.85 -21.22 -0.71
N GLU A 713 -4.52 -21.13 -1.86
CA GLU A 713 -3.90 -21.33 -3.17
C GLU A 713 -2.84 -20.26 -3.45
N ALA A 714 -3.15 -18.98 -3.20
CA ALA A 714 -2.20 -17.89 -3.32
C ALA A 714 -0.95 -18.10 -2.45
N ILE A 715 -1.11 -18.55 -1.20
CA ILE A 715 0.03 -18.90 -0.32
C ILE A 715 0.90 -19.99 -0.95
N LYS A 716 0.29 -21.06 -1.47
CA LYS A 716 1.01 -22.18 -2.08
C LYS A 716 1.77 -21.76 -3.34
N ASP A 717 1.19 -20.89 -4.15
CA ASP A 717 1.85 -20.42 -5.36
C ASP A 717 3.02 -19.49 -5.03
N MET A 718 2.86 -18.59 -4.05
CA MET A 718 3.98 -17.79 -3.54
C MET A 718 5.11 -18.66 -2.96
N GLN A 719 4.77 -19.74 -2.27
CA GLN A 719 5.74 -20.68 -1.71
C GLN A 719 6.57 -21.35 -2.82
N LYS A 720 5.92 -21.89 -3.87
CA LYS A 720 6.60 -22.49 -5.03
C LYS A 720 7.53 -21.50 -5.74
N GLU A 721 7.09 -20.25 -5.91
CA GLU A 721 7.92 -19.19 -6.50
C GLU A 721 9.16 -18.86 -5.68
N SER A 722 9.07 -18.99 -4.35
CA SER A 722 10.19 -18.76 -3.45
C SER A 722 11.23 -19.89 -3.52
N GLU A 723 10.77 -21.14 -3.66
CA GLU A 723 11.61 -22.34 -3.77
C GLU A 723 12.33 -22.44 -5.12
N THR A 724 11.75 -21.92 -6.20
CA THR A 724 12.38 -21.92 -7.54
C THR A 724 13.46 -20.85 -7.72
N LYS A 725 13.59 -19.92 -6.77
CA LYS A 725 14.55 -18.79 -6.80
C LYS A 725 15.69 -18.91 -5.76
N ALA A 726 15.62 -19.90 -4.88
CA ALA A 726 16.71 -20.28 -3.97
C ALA A 726 17.60 -21.31 -4.65
#